data_AF-A0A1L9ULG7-F1
#
_entry.id   AF-A0A1L9ULG7-F1
#
_cell.length_a   1.000
_cell.length_b   1.000
_cell.length_c   1.000
_cell.angle_alpha   90.00
_cell.angle_beta   90.00
_cell.angle_gamma   90.00
#
_symmetry.space_group_name_H-M   'P 1'
#
loop_
_entity.id
_entity.type
_entity.pdbx_description
1 polymer ?
#
loop_
_entity_poly.entity_id
_entity_poly.type
_entity_poly.pdbx_seq_one_letter_code
_entity_poly.pdbx_strand_id
1 'polypeptide(L)'
;MAPSLSSTYSNRPVSQGSPSDKENRSSAGIAKRNQPQTMAHARRAKRARLSARDSNVQAIQSQAASQATRESATQFYDPDQDHRERRQVRKGLRDLTRDLNDSRNEYLQAGNQGLRDTIRKANEIFENVKQTSDATIDSRLLVQAADLSYKKTAQLVLGDASAGIDVDEFVSKCISFMRRAPADSQDSMPSSTQRRRTGIGRSQMDPNDSDEDQGDAMNWDWLGRAACFCSNARPSVPGFLLGPLSVQKRIRQQPVRRARERIDPTRAVAPQELQEKDLDRQETSNLTTMCASINRLLARTQNSGQDAAIAELSQLPEEPDEDMKQEVMARHNVAEDGGVPLFHFCINPNSFGQSVENLFYVSFLVRDGLVGIAVDSRGTPTLHSAKPHAPSEAQRLGIKKRQAIFQLDFDIWREMVEVYDIRESIIPHRAEETQNTAQSWQVKMETGSVAVFSPVNLTQEVRDTITGLGGNVKYIAALDLEHHIHLTAWKEAFPDAAIIAPEGLWEKRQSNPKTKDSAPFEHVFRKDANGQQKISEEFDAEFETEYVHGHPSRELVFYHRPSRTLIEADLLFNLPAREQYSRTQESATSGVFTKMVSPLMSATSPATWQKRFAWYILSSGDRQAFTESIRRIDKWDFNRLIPCHGDVVESGAKGVFRTVMEWFLADRKHV
;
A
#
# COMPACT_ATOMS: atom_id res chain seq x y z
N MET A 1 -28.58 -20.53 54.09
CA MET A 1 -28.92 -21.72 53.29
C MET A 1 -27.80 -21.93 52.28
N ALA A 2 -26.89 -22.85 52.58
CA ALA A 2 -26.10 -23.58 51.56
C ALA A 2 -27.01 -24.70 50.98
N PRO A 3 -26.68 -25.41 49.87
CA PRO A 3 -25.39 -26.04 49.53
C PRO A 3 -24.90 -25.77 48.07
N SER A 4 -23.62 -25.74 47.66
CA SER A 4 -22.50 -26.72 47.71
C SER A 4 -22.78 -28.02 46.92
N LEU A 5 -22.01 -28.46 45.92
CA LEU A 5 -20.73 -29.21 46.00
C LEU A 5 -20.28 -29.50 44.54
N SER A 6 -19.06 -29.21 44.07
CA SER A 6 -17.74 -29.85 44.29
C SER A 6 -17.55 -31.24 43.64
N SER A 7 -16.43 -31.48 42.96
CA SER A 7 -15.42 -32.53 43.30
C SER A 7 -14.19 -32.42 42.35
N THR A 8 -12.98 -32.10 42.84
CA THR A 8 -11.83 -32.98 43.27
C THR A 8 -10.99 -33.52 42.10
N TYR A 9 -9.65 -33.45 42.06
CA TYR A 9 -8.58 -34.01 42.93
C TYR A 9 -7.23 -33.35 42.50
N SER A 10 -6.08 -33.35 43.18
CA SER A 10 -5.50 -34.03 44.35
C SER A 10 -4.25 -33.24 44.82
N ASN A 11 -3.72 -33.60 45.98
CA ASN A 11 -2.83 -32.81 46.84
C ASN A 11 -1.53 -33.59 47.18
N ARG A 12 -0.46 -32.86 47.56
CA ARG A 12 0.81 -33.23 48.28
C ARG A 12 2.13 -33.44 47.47
N PRO A 13 3.33 -33.25 48.09
CA PRO A 13 3.73 -32.28 49.13
C PRO A 13 5.14 -31.62 48.97
N VAL A 14 5.29 -30.44 49.59
CA VAL A 14 6.44 -29.86 50.35
C VAL A 14 7.89 -30.06 49.90
N SER A 15 8.61 -28.95 49.64
CA SER A 15 9.97 -28.72 50.18
C SER A 15 10.28 -27.21 50.29
N GLN A 16 11.08 -26.88 51.32
CA GLN A 16 11.37 -25.54 51.85
C GLN A 16 12.69 -24.97 51.30
N GLY A 17 12.78 -23.62 51.32
CA GLY A 17 14.02 -22.84 51.35
C GLY A 17 14.59 -22.46 49.97
N SER A 18 15.04 -21.25 49.66
CA SER A 18 15.23 -20.00 50.41
C SER A 18 15.33 -18.86 49.38
N PRO A 19 15.09 -17.60 49.79
CA PRO A 19 15.06 -16.45 48.90
C PRO A 19 16.46 -15.88 48.63
N SER A 20 16.60 -15.32 47.44
CA SER A 20 17.78 -14.62 46.93
C SER A 20 17.86 -13.21 47.50
N ASP A 21 18.97 -12.87 48.15
CA ASP A 21 19.36 -11.49 48.41
C ASP A 21 20.87 -11.35 48.68
N LYS A 22 21.41 -10.19 48.27
CA LYS A 22 22.69 -9.52 48.64
C LYS A 22 23.94 -9.64 47.76
N GLU A 23 24.17 -8.52 47.09
CA GLU A 23 25.37 -7.68 47.03
C GLU A 23 26.64 -8.08 47.84
N ASN A 24 27.74 -8.16 47.09
CA ASN A 24 28.98 -7.36 47.18
C ASN A 24 29.74 -7.25 48.54
N ARG A 25 31.01 -7.76 48.57
CA ARG A 25 32.26 -7.03 48.95
C ARG A 25 33.38 -7.95 49.45
N SER A 26 34.61 -7.65 49.03
CA SER A 26 35.78 -7.30 49.89
C SER A 26 36.97 -7.00 48.97
N SER A 27 37.92 -6.10 49.21
CA SER A 27 38.36 -5.32 50.39
C SER A 27 39.26 -4.18 49.86
N ALA A 28 39.12 -2.92 50.31
CA ALA A 28 39.88 -2.25 51.39
C ALA A 28 41.43 -2.25 51.20
N GLY A 29 42.15 -1.13 51.26
CA GLY A 29 41.74 0.17 51.77
C GLY A 29 42.80 1.28 51.76
N ILE A 30 42.30 2.45 52.18
CA ILE A 30 42.91 3.52 52.99
C ILE A 30 43.94 4.45 52.33
N ALA A 31 43.47 5.70 52.17
CA ALA A 31 44.24 6.91 51.95
C ALA A 31 44.95 7.40 53.21
N LYS A 32 46.09 8.11 53.06
CA LYS A 32 46.54 9.20 53.96
C LYS A 32 47.53 10.16 53.26
N ARG A 33 47.00 11.34 52.89
CA ARG A 33 47.40 12.71 53.28
C ARG A 33 48.86 13.22 53.13
N ASN A 34 48.96 14.35 52.39
CA ASN A 34 49.83 15.54 52.47
C ASN A 34 51.31 15.54 51.97
N GLN A 35 51.52 16.31 50.86
CA GLN A 35 52.51 17.38 50.54
C GLN A 35 53.78 17.58 51.41
N PRO A 36 54.85 18.30 50.94
CA PRO A 36 55.23 18.73 49.57
C PRO A 36 56.78 18.69 49.25
N GLN A 37 57.14 19.25 48.09
CA GLN A 37 58.36 20.03 47.78
C GLN A 37 59.73 19.36 47.44
N THR A 38 60.06 19.47 46.14
CA THR A 38 61.28 20.07 45.53
C THR A 38 62.68 19.47 45.67
N MET A 39 63.37 19.61 44.53
CA MET A 39 64.80 19.81 44.26
C MET A 39 65.61 18.65 43.67
N ALA A 40 66.10 18.97 42.48
CA ALA A 40 67.02 18.28 41.61
C ALA A 40 68.45 18.22 42.14
N HIS A 41 69.22 17.26 41.60
CA HIS A 41 70.56 17.37 40.99
C HIS A 41 71.30 16.04 41.19
N ALA A 42 71.64 15.27 40.14
CA ALA A 42 72.63 15.50 39.08
C ALA A 42 74.04 14.97 39.42
N ARG A 43 74.60 14.23 38.45
CA ARG A 43 76.04 14.08 38.11
C ARG A 43 76.89 13.27 39.12
N ARG A 44 77.95 12.54 38.76
CA ARG A 44 78.72 12.37 37.51
C ARG A 44 79.63 11.13 37.65
N ALA A 45 79.81 10.43 36.52
CA ALA A 45 81.05 9.91 35.91
C ALA A 45 81.99 8.88 36.62
N LYS A 46 82.36 7.84 35.85
CA LYS A 46 83.76 7.54 35.43
C LYS A 46 83.81 6.59 34.21
N ARG A 47 84.85 6.78 33.38
CA ARG A 47 85.12 6.23 32.03
C ARG A 47 85.62 4.77 32.03
N ALA A 48 85.29 4.01 30.97
CA ALA A 48 86.17 3.07 30.22
C ALA A 48 85.37 2.54 29.00
N ARG A 49 85.52 3.07 27.77
CA ARG A 49 86.47 2.71 26.68
C ARG A 49 86.64 1.21 26.39
N LEU A 50 86.32 0.86 25.13
CA LEU A 50 86.78 -0.27 24.29
C LEU A 50 85.85 -1.50 24.17
N SER A 51 84.74 -1.35 23.46
CA SER A 51 84.12 -2.39 22.61
C SER A 51 83.08 -1.79 21.65
N ALA A 52 83.46 -0.79 20.88
CA ALA A 52 82.62 -0.24 19.82
C ALA A 52 83.11 -0.76 18.46
N ARG A 53 82.53 -1.85 17.96
CA ARG A 53 82.28 -1.99 16.50
C ARG A 53 81.36 -3.09 16.00
N ASP A 54 80.71 -3.91 16.84
CA ASP A 54 79.72 -4.90 16.35
C ASP A 54 78.33 -4.81 16.99
N SER A 55 78.06 -3.80 17.81
CA SER A 55 76.75 -3.60 18.45
C SER A 55 75.86 -2.57 17.75
N ASN A 56 76.34 -1.95 16.66
CA ASN A 56 75.67 -0.78 16.07
C ASN A 56 74.79 -1.09 14.84
N VAL A 57 74.63 -2.35 14.45
CA VAL A 57 73.68 -2.75 13.38
C VAL A 57 72.42 -3.38 13.98
N GLN A 58 72.55 -4.18 15.04
CA GLN A 58 71.38 -4.72 15.74
C GLN A 58 70.66 -3.67 16.59
N ALA A 59 71.33 -2.66 17.14
CA ALA A 59 70.65 -1.57 17.86
C ALA A 59 69.81 -0.69 16.91
N ILE A 60 70.26 -0.48 15.67
CA ILE A 60 69.52 0.29 14.64
C ILE A 60 68.33 -0.54 14.13
N GLN A 61 68.48 -1.86 13.93
CA GLN A 61 67.36 -2.72 13.54
C GLN A 61 66.36 -2.97 14.67
N SER A 62 66.79 -3.08 15.94
CA SER A 62 65.87 -3.21 17.07
C SER A 62 65.20 -1.88 17.44
N GLN A 63 65.84 -0.72 17.20
CA GLN A 63 65.17 0.58 17.25
C GLN A 63 64.23 0.80 16.07
N ALA A 64 64.58 0.37 14.85
CA ALA A 64 63.70 0.46 13.69
C ALA A 64 62.49 -0.49 13.79
N ALA A 65 62.67 -1.69 14.34
CA ALA A 65 61.56 -2.63 14.57
C ALA A 65 60.65 -2.17 15.72
N SER A 66 61.20 -1.59 16.80
CA SER A 66 60.40 -1.01 17.89
C SER A 66 59.79 0.36 17.53
N GLN A 67 60.39 1.13 16.62
CA GLN A 67 59.76 2.29 15.97
C GLN A 67 58.64 1.87 15.02
N ALA A 68 58.85 0.89 14.15
CA ALA A 68 57.80 0.39 13.24
C ALA A 68 56.61 -0.20 14.00
N THR A 69 56.85 -0.87 15.13
CA THR A 69 55.77 -1.38 16.01
C THR A 69 55.07 -0.25 16.78
N ARG A 70 55.79 0.81 17.19
CA ARG A 70 55.19 2.00 17.80
C ARG A 70 54.42 2.86 16.80
N GLU A 71 54.94 3.05 15.60
CA GLU A 71 54.31 3.77 14.48
C GLU A 71 53.02 3.08 14.02
N SER A 72 53.00 1.74 14.02
CA SER A 72 51.79 0.94 13.80
C SER A 72 50.78 1.06 14.95
N ALA A 73 51.23 1.14 16.21
CA ALA A 73 50.34 1.32 17.37
C ALA A 73 49.72 2.73 17.43
N THR A 74 50.48 3.77 17.05
CA THR A 74 50.01 5.16 16.97
C THR A 74 49.16 5.44 15.73
N GLN A 75 49.06 4.48 14.80
CA GLN A 75 48.24 4.62 13.60
C GLN A 75 46.74 4.76 13.93
N PHE A 76 46.25 4.12 14.99
CA PHE A 76 44.83 4.18 15.37
C PHE A 76 44.58 4.93 16.67
N TYR A 77 45.57 5.01 17.56
CA TYR A 77 45.46 5.74 18.82
C TYR A 77 46.79 6.36 19.24
N ASP A 78 46.82 7.68 19.40
CA ASP A 78 47.98 8.45 19.80
C ASP A 78 47.61 9.43 20.95
N PRO A 79 47.96 9.10 22.20
CA PRO A 79 47.69 9.97 23.35
C PRO A 79 48.53 11.25 23.32
N ASP A 80 49.65 11.27 22.60
CA ASP A 80 50.63 12.36 22.55
C ASP A 80 50.56 13.16 21.22
N GLN A 81 49.47 12.97 20.44
CA GLN A 81 49.23 13.69 19.17
C GLN A 81 49.41 15.20 19.31
N ASP A 82 50.09 15.83 18.34
CA ASP A 82 50.36 17.26 18.37
C ASP A 82 49.06 18.08 18.57
N HIS A 83 49.12 19.00 19.54
CA HIS A 83 47.97 19.78 19.95
C HIS A 83 47.42 20.70 18.85
N ARG A 84 48.22 21.10 17.84
CA ARG A 84 47.76 21.93 16.73
C ARG A 84 47.02 21.09 15.70
N GLU A 85 47.56 19.93 15.33
CA GLU A 85 46.89 18.96 14.45
C GLU A 85 45.55 18.52 15.04
N ARG A 86 45.55 18.14 16.31
CA ARG A 86 44.32 17.79 17.04
C ARG A 86 43.31 18.93 17.04
N ARG A 87 43.75 20.18 17.23
CA ARG A 87 42.88 21.36 17.19
C ARG A 87 42.29 21.57 15.79
N GLN A 88 43.05 21.29 14.74
CA GLN A 88 42.60 21.39 13.35
C GLN A 88 41.55 20.31 13.03
N VAL A 89 41.77 19.06 13.45
CA VAL A 89 40.80 17.95 13.33
C VAL A 89 39.48 18.28 14.04
N ARG A 90 39.55 18.70 15.31
CA ARG A 90 38.36 19.10 16.08
C ARG A 90 37.67 20.35 15.52
N LYS A 91 38.41 21.25 14.87
CA LYS A 91 37.82 22.39 14.18
C LYS A 91 37.08 21.91 12.93
N GLY A 92 37.70 21.07 12.10
CA GLY A 92 37.10 20.50 10.89
C GLY A 92 35.82 19.72 11.17
N LEU A 93 35.80 18.84 12.17
CA LEU A 93 34.59 18.10 12.56
C LEU A 93 33.47 19.03 13.07
N ARG A 94 33.82 20.09 13.81
CA ARG A 94 32.83 21.08 14.28
C ARG A 94 32.31 21.98 13.16
N ASP A 95 33.17 22.37 12.23
CA ASP A 95 32.77 23.11 11.04
C ASP A 95 31.83 22.24 10.17
N LEU A 96 32.15 20.97 9.92
CA LEU A 96 31.24 20.04 9.24
C LEU A 96 29.91 19.86 9.98
N THR A 97 29.94 19.77 11.32
CA THR A 97 28.72 19.67 12.12
C THR A 97 27.89 20.95 12.01
N ARG A 98 28.51 22.13 11.99
CA ARG A 98 27.81 23.40 11.79
C ARG A 98 27.19 23.45 10.40
N ASP A 99 27.98 23.17 9.37
CA ASP A 99 27.54 23.22 7.97
C ASP A 99 26.39 22.22 7.71
N LEU A 100 26.45 21.02 8.30
CA LEU A 100 25.37 20.02 8.24
C LEU A 100 24.06 20.52 8.87
N ASN A 101 24.15 21.26 9.98
CA ASN A 101 22.98 21.79 10.67
C ASN A 101 22.41 23.04 9.97
N ASP A 102 23.28 23.94 9.50
CA ASP A 102 22.90 25.18 8.82
C ASP A 102 22.25 24.90 7.45
N SER A 103 22.78 23.92 6.70
CA SER A 103 22.24 23.49 5.39
C SER A 103 21.28 22.30 5.49
N ARG A 104 20.74 21.98 6.68
CA ARG A 104 19.85 20.83 6.91
C ARG A 104 18.72 20.74 5.90
N ASN A 105 18.02 21.84 5.64
CA ASN A 105 16.86 21.85 4.74
C ASN A 105 17.25 21.70 3.27
N GLU A 106 18.43 22.20 2.88
CA GLU A 106 18.95 22.09 1.51
C GLU A 106 19.39 20.65 1.22
N TYR A 107 20.01 20.01 2.20
CA TYR A 107 20.52 18.64 2.10
C TYR A 107 19.41 17.61 1.98
N LEU A 108 18.19 17.93 2.43
CA LEU A 108 17.01 17.09 2.28
C LEU A 108 16.41 17.13 0.85
N GLN A 109 16.74 18.14 0.04
CA GLN A 109 16.18 18.27 -1.33
C GLN A 109 16.68 17.19 -2.30
N ALA A 110 15.82 16.81 -3.25
CA ALA A 110 16.14 15.85 -4.31
C ALA A 110 17.31 16.35 -5.18
N GLY A 111 18.26 15.46 -5.49
CA GLY A 111 19.45 15.79 -6.29
C GLY A 111 20.62 16.45 -5.54
N ASN A 112 20.42 16.93 -4.30
CA ASN A 112 21.50 17.49 -3.50
C ASN A 112 22.41 16.38 -2.92
N GLN A 113 23.73 16.50 -3.11
CA GLN A 113 24.72 15.52 -2.65
C GLN A 113 25.43 15.90 -1.34
N GLY A 114 25.00 16.97 -0.67
CA GLY A 114 25.64 17.52 0.52
C GLY A 114 25.84 16.55 1.69
N LEU A 115 24.88 15.64 1.95
CA LEU A 115 25.06 14.57 2.96
C LEU A 115 26.19 13.62 2.58
N ARG A 116 26.27 13.22 1.30
CA ARG A 116 27.30 12.32 0.79
C ARG A 116 28.69 12.97 0.85
N ASP A 117 28.77 14.25 0.50
CA ASP A 117 30.02 15.00 0.57
C ASP A 117 30.44 15.30 2.01
N THR A 118 29.50 15.50 2.92
CA THR A 118 29.76 15.63 4.37
C THR A 118 30.35 14.35 4.94
N ILE A 119 29.79 13.18 4.60
CA ILE A 119 30.31 11.87 5.03
C ILE A 119 31.70 11.61 4.42
N ARG A 120 31.93 11.97 3.14
CA ARG A 120 33.26 11.84 2.52
C ARG A 120 34.31 12.68 3.25
N LYS A 121 34.02 13.95 3.52
CA LYS A 121 34.91 14.84 4.27
C LYS A 121 35.12 14.38 5.71
N ALA A 122 34.09 13.82 6.35
CA ALA A 122 34.22 13.23 7.68
C ALA A 122 35.20 12.04 7.66
N ASN A 123 35.10 11.14 6.67
CA ASN A 123 36.05 10.03 6.51
C ASN A 123 37.49 10.52 6.29
N GLU A 124 37.69 11.57 5.49
CA GLU A 124 39.03 12.17 5.28
C GLU A 124 39.61 12.74 6.59
N ILE A 125 38.78 13.38 7.42
CA ILE A 125 39.21 13.92 8.71
C ILE A 125 39.41 12.80 9.74
N PHE A 126 38.64 11.71 9.65
CA PHE A 126 38.70 10.56 10.55
C PHE A 126 40.08 9.87 10.53
N GLU A 127 40.77 9.87 9.39
CA GLU A 127 42.13 9.32 9.29
C GLU A 127 43.10 9.95 10.31
N ASN A 128 42.85 11.20 10.71
CA ASN A 128 43.66 11.96 11.65
C ASN A 128 43.09 11.99 13.07
N VAL A 129 41.99 11.27 13.33
CA VAL A 129 41.40 11.11 14.67
C VAL A 129 42.16 10.00 15.40
N LYS A 130 43.01 10.39 16.34
CA LYS A 130 43.86 9.45 17.11
C LYS A 130 43.49 9.36 18.59
N GLN A 131 42.42 10.05 19.03
CA GLN A 131 41.98 10.02 20.44
C GLN A 131 40.49 9.69 20.57
N THR A 132 40.16 8.94 21.62
CA THR A 132 38.79 8.52 21.94
C THR A 132 37.84 9.70 22.11
N SER A 133 38.29 10.78 22.76
CA SER A 133 37.48 11.99 22.96
C SER A 133 37.09 12.68 21.64
N ASP A 134 37.96 12.67 20.63
CA ASP A 134 37.68 13.30 19.34
C ASP A 134 36.84 12.37 18.43
N ALA A 135 37.02 11.05 18.57
CA ALA A 135 36.15 10.05 17.94
C ALA A 135 34.68 10.17 18.40
N THR A 136 34.40 10.70 19.60
CA THR A 136 33.01 10.98 20.01
C THR A 136 32.37 12.12 19.22
N ILE A 137 33.14 13.11 18.78
CA ILE A 137 32.64 14.23 17.97
C ILE A 137 32.28 13.72 16.58
N ASP A 138 33.15 12.90 16.00
CA ASP A 138 32.93 12.22 14.72
C ASP A 138 31.71 11.28 14.75
N SER A 139 31.63 10.43 15.78
CA SER A 139 30.48 9.52 15.97
C SER A 139 29.16 10.29 16.05
N ARG A 140 29.14 11.44 16.73
CA ARG A 140 27.94 12.29 16.83
C ARG A 140 27.57 12.90 15.47
N LEU A 141 28.54 13.35 14.69
CA LEU A 141 28.33 13.85 13.34
C LEU A 141 27.72 12.76 12.43
N LEU A 142 28.24 11.53 12.50
CA LEU A 142 27.71 10.40 11.73
C LEU A 142 26.27 10.04 12.12
N VAL A 143 25.93 10.05 13.41
CA VAL A 143 24.54 9.82 13.86
C VAL A 143 23.61 10.90 13.34
N GLN A 144 24.02 12.18 13.37
CA GLN A 144 23.22 13.28 12.81
C GLN A 144 23.05 13.14 11.30
N ALA A 145 24.13 12.84 10.56
CA ALA A 145 24.07 12.61 9.12
C ALA A 145 23.18 11.42 8.76
N ALA A 146 23.16 10.36 9.56
CA ALA A 146 22.28 9.21 9.39
C ALA A 146 20.79 9.57 9.63
N ASP A 147 20.47 10.35 10.66
CA ASP A 147 19.10 10.85 10.90
C ASP A 147 18.61 11.72 9.73
N LEU A 148 19.44 12.65 9.25
CA LEU A 148 19.11 13.44 8.06
C LEU A 148 18.97 12.58 6.81
N SER A 149 19.81 11.56 6.64
CA SER A 149 19.73 10.64 5.50
C SER A 149 18.44 9.82 5.55
N TYR A 150 18.03 9.35 6.73
CA TYR A 150 16.74 8.69 6.92
C TYR A 150 15.58 9.63 6.57
N LYS A 151 15.60 10.87 7.06
CA LYS A 151 14.59 11.89 6.74
C LYS A 151 14.55 12.21 5.25
N LYS A 152 15.72 12.32 4.59
CA LYS A 152 15.82 12.51 3.14
C LYS A 152 15.23 11.34 2.38
N THR A 153 15.58 10.10 2.74
CA THR A 153 15.05 8.90 2.10
C THR A 153 13.55 8.80 2.29
N ALA A 154 13.05 9.08 3.49
CA ALA A 154 11.62 9.12 3.77
C ALA A 154 10.91 10.18 2.90
N GLN A 155 11.47 11.39 2.75
CA GLN A 155 10.92 12.42 1.87
C GLN A 155 10.97 12.04 0.38
N LEU A 156 12.05 11.40 -0.08
CA LEU A 156 12.18 10.96 -1.47
C LEU A 156 11.25 9.79 -1.81
N VAL A 157 10.98 8.91 -0.84
CA VAL A 157 10.10 7.76 -1.00
C VAL A 157 8.62 8.15 -0.87
N LEU A 158 8.31 9.05 0.07
CA LEU A 158 6.92 9.43 0.41
C LEU A 158 6.47 10.76 -0.22
N GLY A 159 7.36 11.49 -0.89
CA GLY A 159 7.09 12.72 -1.63
C GLY A 159 6.86 13.99 -0.79
N ASP A 160 6.51 13.86 0.50
CA ASP A 160 6.31 14.98 1.41
C ASP A 160 6.89 14.72 2.81
N ALA A 161 7.53 15.72 3.39
CA ALA A 161 8.00 15.72 4.77
C ALA A 161 6.85 15.71 5.78
N SER A 162 5.64 16.08 5.35
CA SER A 162 4.42 16.13 6.17
C SER A 162 3.77 14.78 6.43
N ALA A 163 4.19 13.73 5.71
CA ALA A 163 3.61 12.38 5.85
C ALA A 163 4.19 11.57 7.03
N GLY A 164 5.07 12.18 7.84
CA GLY A 164 5.63 11.58 9.06
C GLY A 164 5.28 12.41 10.29
N ILE A 165 4.68 11.77 11.30
CA ILE A 165 4.55 12.38 12.63
C ILE A 165 5.93 12.28 13.30
N ASP A 166 6.59 13.42 13.54
CA ASP A 166 7.69 13.45 14.50
C ASP A 166 7.10 13.19 15.89
N VAL A 167 7.34 11.99 16.40
CA VAL A 167 6.73 11.51 17.65
C VAL A 167 7.16 12.37 18.82
N ASP A 168 8.41 12.81 18.85
CA ASP A 168 8.95 13.61 19.95
C ASP A 168 8.36 15.03 19.92
N GLU A 169 8.24 15.63 18.75
CA GLU A 169 7.60 16.94 18.58
C GLU A 169 6.10 16.87 18.90
N PHE A 170 5.41 15.83 18.44
CA PHE A 170 3.98 15.63 18.69
C PHE A 170 3.69 15.41 20.17
N VAL A 171 4.43 14.51 20.83
CA VAL A 171 4.29 14.25 22.26
C VAL A 171 4.64 15.50 23.07
N SER A 172 5.68 16.23 22.71
CA SER A 172 6.05 17.49 23.37
C SER A 172 4.94 18.54 23.26
N LYS A 173 4.29 18.66 22.11
CA LYS A 173 3.14 19.55 21.91
C LYS A 173 1.92 19.10 22.71
N CYS A 174 1.64 17.81 22.80
CA CYS A 174 0.58 17.26 23.64
C CYS A 174 0.83 17.52 25.13
N ILE A 175 2.07 17.33 25.61
CA ILE A 175 2.46 17.64 26.99
C ILE A 175 2.24 19.13 27.28
N SER A 176 2.73 20.00 26.40
CA SER A 176 2.56 21.45 26.53
C SER A 176 1.09 21.87 26.54
N PHE A 177 0.26 21.22 25.71
CA PHE A 177 -1.18 21.47 25.66
C PHE A 177 -1.88 21.04 26.95
N MET A 178 -1.56 19.86 27.49
CA MET A 178 -2.13 19.34 28.74
C MET A 178 -1.72 20.17 29.96
N ARG A 179 -0.50 20.72 29.95
CA ARG A 179 -0.01 21.60 31.03
C ARG A 179 -0.63 22.99 31.02
N ARG A 180 -1.20 23.43 29.89
CA ARG A 180 -1.86 24.75 29.73
C ARG A 180 -3.38 24.70 29.95
N ALA A 181 -3.91 23.62 30.51
CA ALA A 181 -5.34 23.51 30.78
C ALA A 181 -5.81 24.64 31.73
N PRO A 182 -6.98 25.27 31.48
CA PRO A 182 -7.58 26.27 32.37
C PRO A 182 -7.80 25.69 33.79
N ALA A 183 -7.71 26.54 34.83
CA ALA A 183 -7.83 26.12 36.23
C ALA A 183 -9.15 25.39 36.54
N ASP A 184 -10.26 25.79 35.89
CA ASP A 184 -11.58 25.15 36.04
C ASP A 184 -11.63 23.70 35.54
N SER A 185 -10.62 23.26 34.77
CA SER A 185 -10.47 21.89 34.25
C SER A 185 -9.69 20.96 35.20
N GLN A 186 -9.19 21.46 36.32
CA GLN A 186 -8.45 20.65 37.31
C GLN A 186 -9.39 19.92 38.29
N ASP A 187 -10.66 20.34 38.39
CA ASP A 187 -11.66 19.72 39.26
C ASP A 187 -12.10 18.31 38.79
N SER A 188 -11.75 17.90 37.56
CA SER A 188 -12.05 16.57 37.02
C SER A 188 -10.89 15.57 37.14
N MET A 189 -9.86 15.86 37.94
CA MET A 189 -8.82 14.88 38.26
C MET A 189 -9.39 13.79 39.20
N PRO A 190 -9.47 12.51 38.80
CA PRO A 190 -9.80 11.46 39.76
C PRO A 190 -8.65 11.37 40.75
N SER A 191 -8.88 11.81 42.00
CA SER A 191 -7.93 11.63 43.07
C SER A 191 -7.64 10.13 43.18
N SER A 192 -6.43 9.70 42.85
CA SER A 192 -6.04 8.32 43.12
C SER A 192 -6.05 8.13 44.63
N THR A 193 -7.12 7.49 45.11
CA THR A 193 -7.29 7.07 46.49
C THR A 193 -6.26 6.01 46.81
N GLN A 194 -5.04 6.43 47.14
CA GLN A 194 -4.11 5.64 47.96
C GLN A 194 -3.00 6.50 48.60
N ARG A 195 -3.36 7.63 49.22
CA ARG A 195 -2.51 8.25 50.26
C ARG A 195 -3.30 8.58 51.51
N ARG A 196 -3.62 7.52 52.28
CA ARG A 196 -3.74 7.60 53.74
C ARG A 196 -3.22 6.32 54.38
N ARG A 197 -1.98 6.33 54.85
CA ARG A 197 -1.65 6.26 56.29
C ARG A 197 -0.14 6.24 56.53
N THR A 198 0.21 6.82 57.68
CA THR A 198 1.53 7.02 58.35
C THR A 198 2.30 8.25 57.88
N GLY A 199 2.52 9.32 58.66
CA GLY A 199 2.17 9.62 60.04
C GLY A 199 3.12 10.69 60.60
N ILE A 200 2.53 11.77 61.13
CA ILE A 200 3.00 12.57 62.28
C ILE A 200 4.32 13.37 62.12
N GLY A 201 4.18 14.71 62.13
CA GLY A 201 5.00 15.56 63.01
C GLY A 201 5.94 16.60 62.36
N ARG A 202 5.61 17.87 62.62
CA ARG A 202 6.51 19.03 62.82
C ARG A 202 7.22 19.70 61.63
N SER A 203 6.74 20.90 61.33
CA SER A 203 7.50 22.17 61.30
C SER A 203 8.95 22.15 60.80
N GLN A 204 9.16 22.55 59.55
CA GLN A 204 9.94 23.72 59.14
C GLN A 204 10.04 23.71 57.62
N MET A 205 9.84 24.89 57.03
CA MET A 205 9.94 25.14 55.60
C MET A 205 11.42 25.02 55.21
N ASP A 206 11.78 23.99 54.44
CA ASP A 206 13.09 23.87 53.81
C ASP A 206 13.05 24.59 52.45
N PRO A 207 13.89 25.61 52.19
CA PRO A 207 13.90 26.34 50.91
C PRO A 207 14.55 25.55 49.76
N ASN A 208 14.97 24.30 49.99
CA ASN A 208 15.76 23.50 49.07
C ASN A 208 15.02 22.29 48.47
N ASP A 209 13.69 22.23 48.62
CA ASP A 209 12.89 21.24 47.90
C ASP A 209 12.76 21.70 46.45
N SER A 210 13.62 21.15 45.59
CA SER A 210 13.54 21.32 44.14
C SER A 210 12.15 20.92 43.67
N ASP A 211 11.51 21.75 42.84
CA ASP A 211 10.21 21.56 42.17
C ASP A 211 10.12 20.31 41.26
N GLU A 212 10.86 19.24 41.53
CA GLU A 212 10.87 17.99 40.76
C GLU A 212 9.78 17.00 41.20
N ASP A 213 9.06 17.27 42.30
CA ASP A 213 8.01 16.38 42.84
C ASP A 213 6.59 16.99 42.81
N GLN A 214 6.37 18.07 42.06
CA GLN A 214 5.02 18.41 41.59
C GLN A 214 4.65 17.48 40.44
N GLY A 215 4.02 16.37 40.84
CA GLY A 215 3.59 15.27 39.99
C GLY A 215 3.12 15.70 38.61
N ASP A 216 3.72 15.03 37.62
CA ASP A 216 3.54 15.08 36.17
C ASP A 216 2.11 14.70 35.74
N ALA A 217 1.12 15.37 36.33
CA ALA A 217 -0.29 15.11 36.18
C ALA A 217 -0.77 15.75 34.88
N MET A 218 -0.49 15.07 33.78
CA MET A 218 -0.96 15.44 32.46
C MET A 218 -2.50 15.41 32.43
N ASN A 219 -3.13 16.54 32.11
CA ASN A 219 -4.59 16.66 32.04
C ASN A 219 -5.14 15.98 30.77
N TRP A 220 -5.25 14.65 30.82
CA TRP A 220 -5.74 13.83 29.72
C TRP A 220 -7.21 14.08 29.38
N ASP A 221 -8.04 14.49 30.34
CA ASP A 221 -9.45 14.86 30.09
C ASP A 221 -9.54 16.12 29.23
N TRP A 222 -8.70 17.12 29.51
CA TRP A 222 -8.59 18.33 28.70
C TRP A 222 -8.14 18.04 27.27
N LEU A 223 -7.09 17.23 27.10
CA LEU A 223 -6.65 16.80 25.77
C LEU A 223 -7.74 15.99 25.07
N GLY A 224 -8.40 15.07 25.79
CA GLY A 224 -9.49 14.25 25.27
C GLY A 224 -10.66 15.10 24.78
N ARG A 225 -11.13 16.08 25.55
CA ARG A 225 -12.21 16.98 25.14
C ARG A 225 -11.84 17.83 23.92
N ALA A 226 -10.62 18.38 23.91
CA ALA A 226 -10.14 19.15 22.76
C ALA A 226 -10.00 18.28 21.50
N ALA A 227 -9.50 17.06 21.64
CA ALA A 227 -9.36 16.10 20.55
C ALA A 227 -10.72 15.56 20.06
N CYS A 228 -11.71 15.42 20.96
CA CYS A 228 -13.00 14.83 20.66
C CYS A 228 -14.05 15.82 20.14
N PHE A 229 -13.94 17.14 20.41
CA PHE A 229 -15.06 18.07 20.15
C PHE A 229 -14.80 19.22 19.17
N CYS A 230 -13.56 19.52 18.78
CA CYS A 230 -13.30 20.67 17.89
C CYS A 230 -13.55 20.42 16.39
N SER A 231 -14.07 19.25 16.00
CA SER A 231 -14.41 18.94 14.60
C SER A 231 -15.69 18.10 14.46
N ASN A 232 -16.78 18.49 15.13
CA ASN A 232 -18.13 18.03 14.77
C ASN A 232 -18.89 19.02 13.86
N ALA A 233 -18.23 20.08 13.38
CA ALA A 233 -18.52 20.57 12.06
C ALA A 233 -17.94 19.55 11.09
N ARG A 234 -18.76 18.61 10.60
CA ARG A 234 -18.38 17.85 9.42
C ARG A 234 -17.93 18.88 8.39
N PRO A 235 -16.67 18.82 7.88
CA PRO A 235 -16.41 19.39 6.57
C PRO A 235 -17.50 18.84 5.65
N SER A 236 -18.05 19.64 4.73
CA SER A 236 -18.83 19.07 3.64
C SER A 236 -17.96 17.98 3.03
N VAL A 237 -18.27 16.71 3.31
CA VAL A 237 -17.57 15.59 2.69
C VAL A 237 -17.77 15.84 1.20
N PRO A 238 -16.69 15.98 0.40
CA PRO A 238 -16.85 16.17 -1.02
C PRO A 238 -17.33 14.84 -1.60
N GLY A 239 -18.64 14.64 -1.59
CA GLY A 239 -19.33 13.54 -2.25
C GLY A 239 -19.32 13.67 -3.78
N PHE A 240 -18.47 14.52 -4.36
CA PHE A 240 -18.39 14.70 -5.81
C PHE A 240 -16.96 14.94 -6.36
N LEU A 241 -15.91 14.96 -5.54
CA LEU A 241 -14.53 15.10 -6.02
C LEU A 241 -13.68 13.95 -5.49
N LEU A 242 -13.89 12.79 -6.11
CA LEU A 242 -12.90 11.72 -6.14
C LEU A 242 -11.84 12.12 -7.18
N GLY A 243 -10.82 12.86 -6.76
CA GLY A 243 -9.52 12.78 -7.44
C GLY A 243 -9.06 11.31 -7.45
N PRO A 244 -8.28 10.86 -8.44
CA PRO A 244 -8.29 9.50 -8.94
C PRO A 244 -8.12 8.49 -7.81
N LEU A 245 -9.22 7.78 -7.56
CA LEU A 245 -9.28 6.65 -6.65
C LEU A 245 -8.62 5.44 -7.31
N SER A 246 -7.31 5.50 -7.48
CA SER A 246 -6.46 4.34 -7.68
C SER A 246 -5.40 4.27 -6.58
N VAL A 247 -5.83 4.48 -5.33
CA VAL A 247 -4.99 4.14 -4.17
C VAL A 247 -5.79 3.19 -3.31
N GLN A 248 -5.46 1.91 -3.41
CA GLN A 248 -5.96 0.89 -2.50
C GLN A 248 -5.67 1.31 -1.06
N LYS A 249 -6.72 1.41 -0.24
CA LYS A 249 -6.55 1.63 1.20
C LYS A 249 -5.89 0.37 1.77
N ARG A 250 -4.58 0.43 2.06
CA ARG A 250 -3.85 -0.69 2.69
C ARG A 250 -4.53 -1.06 4.02
N ILE A 251 -5.28 -2.16 4.01
CA ILE A 251 -5.79 -2.77 5.24
C ILE A 251 -4.57 -3.38 5.94
N ARG A 252 -4.22 -2.86 7.12
CA ARG A 252 -3.11 -3.37 7.92
C ARG A 252 -3.42 -4.83 8.27
N GLN A 253 -2.71 -5.78 7.65
CA GLN A 253 -2.85 -7.19 8.01
C GLN A 253 -2.47 -7.37 9.48
N GLN A 254 -3.36 -7.98 10.26
CA GLN A 254 -3.03 -8.35 11.62
C GLN A 254 -1.88 -9.36 11.57
N PRO A 255 -0.75 -9.12 12.26
CA PRO A 255 0.33 -10.07 12.29
C PRO A 255 -0.15 -11.35 12.98
N VAL A 256 -0.30 -12.42 12.19
CA VAL A 256 -0.53 -13.77 12.71
C VAL A 256 0.70 -14.14 13.52
N ARG A 257 0.55 -14.27 14.84
CA ARG A 257 1.61 -14.76 15.72
C ARG A 257 1.96 -16.20 15.34
N ARG A 258 3.02 -16.38 14.54
CA ARG A 258 3.68 -17.68 14.40
C ARG A 258 4.46 -17.98 15.68
N ALA A 259 4.41 -19.25 16.11
CA ALA A 259 5.22 -19.74 17.21
C ALA A 259 6.71 -19.51 16.91
N ARG A 260 7.46 -19.11 17.93
CA ARG A 260 8.87 -18.72 17.84
C ARG A 260 9.72 -19.90 17.38
N GLU A 261 10.18 -19.90 16.13
CA GLU A 261 11.15 -20.88 15.64
C GLU A 261 12.47 -20.73 16.42
N ARG A 262 12.96 -21.84 16.97
CA ARG A 262 14.32 -21.91 17.52
C ARG A 262 15.29 -21.96 16.35
N ILE A 263 16.04 -20.88 16.17
CA ILE A 263 17.14 -20.81 15.21
C ILE A 263 18.25 -21.74 15.70
N ASP A 264 18.60 -22.73 14.88
CA ASP A 264 19.79 -23.56 15.07
C ASP A 264 21.04 -22.72 14.72
N PRO A 265 21.97 -22.47 15.67
CA PRO A 265 23.13 -21.61 15.47
C PRO A 265 24.17 -22.19 14.48
N THR A 266 23.95 -23.38 13.92
CA THR A 266 24.87 -24.01 12.94
C THR A 266 24.58 -23.64 11.48
N ARG A 267 23.45 -22.97 11.18
CA ARG A 267 23.07 -22.57 9.83
C ARG A 267 23.23 -21.06 9.64
N ALA A 268 24.45 -20.61 9.35
CA ALA A 268 24.69 -19.27 8.85
C ALA A 268 24.07 -19.15 7.45
N VAL A 269 22.85 -18.62 7.36
CA VAL A 269 22.22 -18.28 6.08
C VAL A 269 22.57 -16.83 5.77
N ALA A 270 23.28 -16.62 4.67
CA ALA A 270 23.63 -15.28 4.18
C ALA A 270 22.38 -14.42 3.95
N PRO A 271 22.44 -13.09 4.16
CA PRO A 271 21.32 -12.21 3.85
C PRO A 271 20.99 -12.31 2.35
N GLN A 272 19.73 -12.58 2.07
CA GLN A 272 19.25 -12.75 0.71
C GLN A 272 19.20 -11.39 0.00
N GLU A 273 19.91 -11.30 -1.11
CA GLU A 273 20.00 -10.09 -1.92
C GLU A 273 18.64 -9.84 -2.60
N LEU A 274 17.95 -8.77 -2.17
CA LEU A 274 16.69 -8.32 -2.75
C LEU A 274 16.95 -7.91 -4.21
N GLN A 275 16.31 -8.60 -5.15
CA GLN A 275 16.41 -8.26 -6.57
C GLN A 275 15.42 -7.14 -6.90
N GLU A 276 15.68 -6.33 -7.92
CA GLU A 276 14.83 -5.18 -8.31
C GLU A 276 13.36 -5.58 -8.63
N LYS A 277 13.13 -6.87 -8.89
CA LYS A 277 11.81 -7.49 -9.12
C LYS A 277 11.00 -7.75 -7.83
N ASP A 278 11.63 -7.69 -6.65
CA ASP A 278 11.00 -7.89 -5.34
C ASP A 278 10.49 -6.55 -4.74
N LEU A 279 10.58 -5.46 -5.51
CA LEU A 279 10.03 -4.15 -5.18
C LEU A 279 8.60 -4.03 -5.73
N ASP A 280 7.61 -3.86 -4.86
CA ASP A 280 6.22 -3.53 -5.22
C ASP A 280 6.16 -2.29 -6.13
N ARG A 281 6.05 -2.50 -7.45
CA ARG A 281 6.08 -1.45 -8.49
C ARG A 281 4.71 -1.23 -9.18
N GLN A 282 3.60 -1.51 -8.51
CA GLN A 282 2.31 -1.67 -9.21
C GLN A 282 1.28 -0.52 -9.12
N GLU A 283 1.48 0.55 -8.34
CA GLU A 283 0.56 1.73 -8.40
C GLU A 283 1.26 3.04 -8.85
N THR A 284 2.54 3.25 -8.50
CA THR A 284 3.27 4.47 -8.85
C THR A 284 3.78 4.50 -10.30
N SER A 285 3.87 3.34 -10.95
CA SER A 285 4.32 3.22 -12.35
C SER A 285 3.26 3.70 -13.34
N ASN A 286 1.97 3.43 -13.09
CA ASN A 286 0.88 3.84 -13.99
C ASN A 286 0.68 5.35 -14.02
N LEU A 287 0.61 6.01 -12.86
CA LEU A 287 0.47 7.47 -12.77
C LEU A 287 1.64 8.20 -13.47
N THR A 288 2.87 7.79 -13.18
CA THR A 288 4.07 8.39 -13.78
C THR A 288 4.11 8.18 -15.29
N THR A 289 3.70 7.00 -15.77
CA THR A 289 3.62 6.69 -17.20
C THR A 289 2.54 7.52 -17.89
N MET A 290 1.37 7.69 -17.26
CA MET A 290 0.28 8.51 -17.78
C MET A 290 0.66 9.99 -17.84
N CYS A 291 1.24 10.55 -16.76
CA CYS A 291 1.74 11.93 -16.76
C CYS A 291 2.81 12.15 -17.85
N ALA A 292 3.75 11.22 -18.02
CA ALA A 292 4.75 11.30 -19.07
C ALA A 292 4.14 11.24 -20.47
N SER A 293 3.13 10.38 -20.69
CA SER A 293 2.41 10.28 -21.95
C SER A 293 1.64 11.56 -22.28
N ILE A 294 0.92 12.10 -21.29
CA ILE A 294 0.14 13.35 -21.42
C ILE A 294 1.08 14.53 -21.68
N ASN A 295 2.24 14.60 -21.01
CA ASN A 295 3.22 15.66 -21.27
C ASN A 295 3.78 15.59 -22.70
N ARG A 296 4.11 14.38 -23.19
CA ARG A 296 4.54 14.19 -24.59
C ARG A 296 3.42 14.50 -25.58
N LEU A 297 2.17 14.25 -25.22
CA LEU A 297 1.01 14.59 -26.04
C LEU A 297 0.87 16.12 -26.12
N LEU A 298 0.88 16.82 -24.99
CA LEU A 298 0.81 18.28 -24.94
C LEU A 298 1.91 18.93 -25.79
N ALA A 299 3.17 18.51 -25.60
CA ALA A 299 4.29 19.05 -26.36
C ALA A 299 4.16 18.80 -27.88
N ARG A 300 3.66 17.63 -28.28
CA ARG A 300 3.40 17.32 -29.69
C ARG A 300 2.27 18.16 -30.27
N THR A 301 1.15 18.28 -29.55
CA THR A 301 0.01 19.09 -29.97
C THR A 301 0.40 20.55 -30.10
N GLN A 302 1.14 21.09 -29.13
CA GLN A 302 1.60 22.47 -29.14
C GLN A 302 2.53 22.74 -30.35
N ASN A 303 3.58 21.94 -30.54
CA ASN A 303 4.54 22.16 -31.62
C ASN A 303 3.89 21.94 -33.00
N SER A 304 3.17 20.83 -33.18
CA SER A 304 2.52 20.52 -34.46
C SER A 304 1.43 21.52 -34.81
N GLY A 305 0.67 21.98 -33.81
CA GLY A 305 -0.39 22.95 -34.02
C GLY A 305 0.15 24.35 -34.37
N GLN A 306 1.23 24.77 -33.71
CA GLN A 306 1.93 26.02 -34.05
C GLN A 306 2.50 25.98 -35.45
N ASP A 307 3.22 24.91 -35.81
CA ASP A 307 3.83 24.76 -37.14
C ASP A 307 2.75 24.76 -38.24
N ALA A 308 1.64 24.05 -38.03
CA ALA A 308 0.52 23.99 -38.97
C ALA A 308 -0.20 25.34 -39.11
N ALA A 309 -0.46 26.04 -38.00
CA ALA A 309 -1.07 27.35 -38.02
C ALA A 309 -0.17 28.38 -38.73
N ILE A 310 1.14 28.39 -38.46
CA ILE A 310 2.10 29.27 -39.16
C ILE A 310 2.13 28.95 -40.65
N ALA A 311 2.15 27.67 -41.02
CA ALA A 311 2.15 27.26 -42.42
C ALA A 311 0.88 27.71 -43.17
N GLU A 312 -0.30 27.57 -42.55
CA GLU A 312 -1.57 28.01 -43.13
C GLU A 312 -1.63 29.54 -43.24
N LEU A 313 -1.24 30.26 -42.18
CA LEU A 313 -1.21 31.73 -42.18
C LEU A 313 -0.23 32.29 -43.22
N SER A 314 0.91 31.62 -43.46
CA SER A 314 1.89 32.04 -44.47
C SER A 314 1.44 31.86 -45.92
N GLN A 315 0.39 31.05 -46.15
CA GLN A 315 -0.18 30.79 -47.48
C GLN A 315 -1.30 31.76 -47.85
N LEU A 316 -1.74 32.62 -46.92
CA LEU A 316 -2.77 33.60 -47.18
C LEU A 316 -2.19 34.78 -48.01
N PRO A 317 -2.88 35.21 -49.08
CA PRO A 317 -2.39 36.24 -50.00
C PRO A 317 -2.46 37.67 -49.45
N GLU A 318 -3.24 37.90 -48.38
CA GLU A 318 -3.36 39.19 -47.67
C GLU A 318 -3.08 38.97 -46.17
N GLU A 319 -2.58 39.99 -45.46
CA GLU A 319 -2.39 39.89 -44.02
C GLU A 319 -3.74 39.63 -43.34
N PRO A 320 -3.93 38.46 -42.70
CA PRO A 320 -5.20 38.13 -42.07
C PRO A 320 -5.47 39.09 -40.91
N ASP A 321 -6.74 39.44 -40.72
CA ASP A 321 -7.17 40.11 -39.50
C ASP A 321 -7.00 39.18 -38.28
N GLU A 322 -7.09 39.75 -37.07
CA GLU A 322 -6.85 39.00 -35.84
C GLU A 322 -7.89 37.88 -35.62
N ASP A 323 -9.13 38.08 -36.09
CA ASP A 323 -10.20 37.08 -35.97
C ASP A 323 -9.91 35.85 -36.86
N MET A 324 -9.45 36.07 -38.09
CA MET A 324 -9.05 34.99 -39.00
C MET A 324 -7.83 34.23 -38.47
N LYS A 325 -6.83 34.94 -37.93
CA LYS A 325 -5.66 34.30 -37.29
C LYS A 325 -6.10 33.39 -36.15
N GLN A 326 -7.01 33.87 -35.32
CA GLN A 326 -7.50 33.14 -34.17
C GLN A 326 -8.31 31.90 -34.57
N GLU A 327 -9.09 31.98 -35.64
CA GLU A 327 -9.83 30.83 -36.15
C GLU A 327 -8.90 29.76 -36.74
N VAL A 328 -7.88 30.17 -37.49
CA VAL A 328 -6.85 29.25 -38.01
C VAL A 328 -6.12 28.56 -36.85
N MET A 329 -5.72 29.29 -35.81
CA MET A 329 -5.05 28.70 -34.64
C MET A 329 -5.97 27.74 -33.89
N ALA A 330 -7.26 28.07 -33.73
CA ALA A 330 -8.24 27.21 -33.08
C ALA A 330 -8.43 25.88 -33.83
N ARG A 331 -8.45 25.88 -35.17
CA ARG A 331 -8.52 24.64 -35.99
C ARG A 331 -7.34 23.70 -35.74
N HIS A 332 -6.19 24.25 -35.38
CA HIS A 332 -4.97 23.49 -35.09
C HIS A 332 -4.75 23.23 -33.59
N ASN A 333 -5.77 23.42 -32.75
CA ASN A 333 -5.74 23.19 -31.29
C ASN A 333 -4.73 24.07 -30.54
N VAL A 334 -4.47 25.28 -31.03
CA VAL A 334 -3.54 26.24 -30.42
C VAL A 334 -4.25 27.58 -30.21
N ALA A 335 -3.94 28.27 -29.12
CA ALA A 335 -4.42 29.60 -28.81
C ALA A 335 -3.44 30.68 -29.33
N GLU A 336 -3.87 31.94 -29.31
CA GLU A 336 -3.06 33.08 -29.77
C GLU A 336 -1.70 33.18 -29.07
N ASP A 337 -1.63 32.86 -27.79
CA ASP A 337 -0.40 32.86 -27.00
C ASP A 337 0.53 31.67 -27.34
N GLY A 338 0.13 30.81 -28.27
CA GLY A 338 0.85 29.61 -28.66
C GLY A 338 0.62 28.42 -27.71
N GLY A 339 -0.23 28.54 -26.70
CA GLY A 339 -0.57 27.47 -25.78
C GLY A 339 -1.69 26.57 -26.31
N VAL A 340 -1.89 25.40 -25.71
CA VAL A 340 -3.03 24.53 -26.02
C VAL A 340 -4.20 24.87 -25.10
N PRO A 341 -5.43 25.12 -25.60
CA PRO A 341 -6.57 25.44 -24.75
C PRO A 341 -6.84 24.34 -23.70
N LEU A 342 -6.85 24.72 -22.41
CA LEU A 342 -6.93 23.77 -21.29
C LEU A 342 -8.16 22.86 -21.38
N PHE A 343 -9.31 23.43 -21.72
CA PHE A 343 -10.58 22.70 -21.70
C PHE A 343 -10.69 21.70 -22.86
N HIS A 344 -10.32 22.09 -24.08
CA HIS A 344 -10.22 21.13 -25.20
C HIS A 344 -9.19 20.03 -24.94
N PHE A 345 -8.15 20.33 -24.16
CA PHE A 345 -7.15 19.32 -23.79
C PHE A 345 -7.67 18.30 -22.79
N CYS A 346 -8.38 18.75 -21.74
CA CYS A 346 -8.70 17.92 -20.59
C CYS A 346 -10.15 17.40 -20.55
N ILE A 347 -11.13 18.18 -20.98
CA ILE A 347 -12.56 17.87 -20.82
C ILE A 347 -12.97 16.85 -21.88
N ASN A 348 -13.32 15.65 -21.44
CA ASN A 348 -13.83 14.57 -22.28
C ASN A 348 -15.36 14.63 -22.34
N PRO A 349 -15.97 14.84 -23.52
CA PRO A 349 -17.43 14.95 -23.64
C PRO A 349 -18.17 13.63 -23.43
N ASN A 350 -17.46 12.50 -23.51
CA ASN A 350 -18.02 11.17 -23.35
C ASN A 350 -17.89 10.63 -21.92
N SER A 351 -17.10 11.27 -21.05
CA SER A 351 -16.92 10.81 -19.66
C SER A 351 -16.52 11.95 -18.71
N PHE A 352 -17.40 12.25 -17.75
CA PHE A 352 -17.11 13.14 -16.64
C PHE A 352 -15.92 12.65 -15.80
N GLY A 353 -15.88 11.36 -15.47
CA GLY A 353 -14.80 10.75 -14.69
C GLY A 353 -13.43 10.94 -15.35
N GLN A 354 -13.33 10.65 -16.65
CA GLN A 354 -12.07 10.87 -17.38
C GLN A 354 -11.70 12.36 -17.48
N SER A 355 -12.66 13.27 -17.53
CA SER A 355 -12.39 14.72 -17.50
C SER A 355 -11.71 15.14 -16.19
N VAL A 356 -12.19 14.61 -15.05
CA VAL A 356 -11.58 14.84 -13.73
C VAL A 356 -10.17 14.24 -13.67
N GLU A 357 -9.98 13.01 -14.15
CA GLU A 357 -8.67 12.37 -14.20
C GLU A 357 -7.68 13.14 -15.07
N ASN A 358 -8.10 13.60 -16.24
CA ASN A 358 -7.27 14.37 -17.16
C ASN A 358 -6.77 15.67 -16.50
N LEU A 359 -7.67 16.43 -15.86
CA LEU A 359 -7.31 17.62 -15.08
C LEU A 359 -6.37 17.29 -13.93
N PHE A 360 -6.56 16.14 -13.27
CA PHE A 360 -5.69 15.69 -12.21
C PHE A 360 -4.27 15.38 -12.69
N TYR A 361 -4.09 14.68 -13.81
CA TYR A 361 -2.77 14.44 -14.39
C TYR A 361 -2.07 15.74 -14.78
N VAL A 362 -2.79 16.67 -15.41
CA VAL A 362 -2.26 17.99 -15.77
C VAL A 362 -1.85 18.79 -14.53
N SER A 363 -2.59 18.68 -13.42
CA SER A 363 -2.24 19.35 -12.16
C SER A 363 -0.87 18.92 -11.62
N PHE A 364 -0.49 17.64 -11.77
CA PHE A 364 0.84 17.17 -11.38
C PHE A 364 1.93 17.73 -12.28
N LEU A 365 1.70 17.77 -13.59
CA LEU A 365 2.64 18.34 -14.54
C LEU A 365 2.91 19.83 -14.24
N VAL A 366 1.88 20.56 -13.83
CA VAL A 366 1.99 21.96 -13.39
C VAL A 366 2.74 22.07 -12.07
N ARG A 367 2.42 21.23 -11.08
CA ARG A 367 3.13 21.20 -9.78
C ARG A 367 4.63 20.94 -9.94
N ASP A 368 4.97 20.04 -10.87
CA ASP A 368 6.34 19.59 -11.15
C ASP A 368 7.08 20.54 -12.10
N GLY A 369 6.42 21.59 -12.60
CA GLY A 369 7.02 22.62 -13.47
C GLY A 369 7.28 22.15 -14.91
N LEU A 370 6.67 21.03 -15.31
CA LEU A 370 6.74 20.50 -16.67
C LEU A 370 5.71 21.18 -17.60
N VAL A 371 4.67 21.78 -17.02
CA VAL A 371 3.62 22.50 -17.75
C VAL A 371 3.33 23.82 -17.04
N GLY A 372 3.19 24.89 -17.82
CA GLY A 372 2.74 26.20 -17.38
C GLY A 372 1.28 26.43 -17.76
N ILE A 373 0.57 27.24 -16.95
CA ILE A 373 -0.76 27.75 -17.29
C ILE A 373 -0.64 29.24 -17.60
N ALA A 374 -1.13 29.65 -18.75
CA ALA A 374 -1.30 31.05 -19.14
C ALA A 374 -2.78 31.35 -19.42
N VAL A 375 -3.09 32.58 -19.76
CA VAL A 375 -4.43 33.03 -20.11
C VAL A 375 -4.33 33.77 -21.43
N ASP A 376 -5.13 33.37 -22.42
CA ASP A 376 -5.16 34.01 -23.73
C ASP A 376 -5.87 35.38 -23.67
N SER A 377 -5.89 36.10 -24.80
CA SER A 377 -6.55 37.41 -24.95
C SER A 377 -8.06 37.37 -24.62
N ARG A 378 -8.68 36.19 -24.69
CA ARG A 378 -10.12 35.96 -24.38
C ARG A 378 -10.38 35.62 -22.92
N GLY A 379 -9.33 35.55 -22.09
CA GLY A 379 -9.48 35.15 -20.69
C GLY A 379 -9.55 33.64 -20.48
N THR A 380 -9.23 32.84 -21.50
CA THR A 380 -9.30 31.38 -21.48
C THR A 380 -7.97 30.78 -21.05
N PRO A 381 -7.95 29.79 -20.14
CA PRO A 381 -6.71 29.17 -19.70
C PRO A 381 -6.08 28.30 -20.80
N THR A 382 -4.77 28.44 -20.96
CA THR A 382 -3.94 27.73 -21.95
C THR A 382 -2.80 26.98 -21.27
N LEU A 383 -2.40 25.85 -21.85
CA LEU A 383 -1.32 24.99 -21.38
C LEU A 383 -0.06 25.18 -22.24
N HIS A 384 1.08 25.35 -21.57
CA HIS A 384 2.37 25.51 -22.21
C HIS A 384 3.34 24.44 -21.73
N SER A 385 3.98 23.73 -22.65
CA SER A 385 5.09 22.84 -22.33
C SER A 385 6.25 23.65 -21.74
N ALA A 386 6.72 23.25 -20.55
CA ALA A 386 7.75 23.97 -19.80
C ALA A 386 8.90 23.04 -19.39
N LYS A 387 10.07 23.64 -19.14
CA LYS A 387 11.19 22.95 -18.52
C LYS A 387 11.19 23.26 -17.02
N PRO A 388 11.34 22.26 -16.15
CA PRO A 388 11.35 22.49 -14.72
C PRO A 388 12.62 23.25 -14.34
N HIS A 389 12.46 24.35 -13.60
CA HIS A 389 13.59 25.12 -13.09
C HIS A 389 14.05 24.58 -11.72
N ALA A 390 15.36 24.53 -11.51
CA ALA A 390 15.91 24.27 -10.18
C ALA A 390 15.45 25.38 -9.20
N PRO A 391 15.19 25.09 -7.91
CA PRO A 391 14.68 26.09 -6.97
C PRO A 391 15.53 27.36 -6.87
N SER A 392 16.85 27.24 -6.99
CA SER A 392 17.80 28.36 -6.99
C SER A 392 17.74 29.22 -8.24
N GLU A 393 17.32 28.65 -9.37
CA GLU A 393 17.10 29.34 -10.64
C GLU A 393 15.71 29.99 -10.66
N ALA A 394 14.68 29.26 -10.21
CA ALA A 394 13.33 29.78 -10.03
C ALA A 394 13.29 30.99 -9.08
N GLN A 395 14.08 30.98 -8.00
CA GLN A 395 14.20 32.10 -7.07
C GLN A 395 14.92 33.31 -7.69
N ARG A 396 15.95 33.10 -8.51
CA ARG A 396 16.62 34.18 -9.27
C ARG A 396 15.71 34.80 -10.33
N LEU A 397 14.90 33.98 -10.98
CA LEU A 397 13.91 34.40 -11.98
C LEU A 397 12.62 34.96 -11.37
N GLY A 398 12.49 34.96 -10.03
CA GLY A 398 11.31 35.44 -9.33
C GLY A 398 10.03 34.61 -9.58
N ILE A 399 10.19 33.35 -10.02
CA ILE A 399 9.07 32.45 -10.32
C ILE A 399 8.39 32.06 -9.01
N LYS A 400 7.14 32.49 -8.84
CA LYS A 400 6.31 32.15 -7.68
C LYS A 400 5.30 31.08 -8.06
N LYS A 401 5.20 30.01 -7.26
CA LYS A 401 4.11 29.04 -7.38
C LYS A 401 2.78 29.72 -7.06
N ARG A 402 1.85 29.72 -8.00
CA ARG A 402 0.48 30.18 -7.80
C ARG A 402 -0.44 28.97 -7.81
N GLN A 403 -1.47 28.98 -6.97
CA GLN A 403 -2.48 27.94 -6.92
C GLN A 403 -3.81 28.55 -7.35
N ALA A 404 -4.57 27.82 -8.17
CA ALA A 404 -5.92 28.14 -8.55
C ALA A 404 -6.83 26.99 -8.12
N ILE A 405 -7.95 27.30 -7.48
CA ILE A 405 -8.96 26.34 -7.06
C ILE A 405 -10.24 26.70 -7.80
N PHE A 406 -10.81 25.75 -8.52
CA PHE A 406 -12.09 25.89 -9.20
C PHE A 406 -12.94 24.64 -8.95
N GLN A 407 -14.26 24.82 -9.01
CA GLN A 407 -15.24 23.74 -8.85
C GLN A 407 -15.64 23.21 -10.23
N LEU A 408 -15.74 21.88 -10.35
CA LEU A 408 -16.27 21.20 -11.52
C LEU A 408 -17.24 20.13 -11.03
N ASP A 409 -18.54 20.34 -11.26
CA ASP A 409 -19.58 19.33 -11.06
C ASP A 409 -20.15 18.87 -12.41
N PHE A 410 -21.09 17.92 -12.37
CA PHE A 410 -21.63 17.31 -13.59
C PHE A 410 -22.38 18.32 -14.47
N ASP A 411 -23.05 19.29 -13.84
CA ASP A 411 -23.82 20.30 -14.58
C ASP A 411 -22.88 21.30 -15.24
N ILE A 412 -21.87 21.80 -14.51
CA ILE A 412 -20.80 22.65 -15.06
C ILE A 412 -20.04 21.92 -16.16
N TRP A 413 -19.76 20.63 -16.01
CA TRP A 413 -19.08 19.84 -17.06
C TRP A 413 -19.89 19.79 -18.36
N ARG A 414 -21.21 19.53 -18.29
CA ARG A 414 -22.06 19.56 -19.49
C ARG A 414 -22.10 20.95 -20.12
N GLU A 415 -22.23 21.99 -19.29
CA GLU A 415 -22.23 23.38 -19.75
C GLU A 415 -20.90 23.72 -20.43
N MET A 416 -19.75 23.28 -19.88
CA MET A 416 -18.45 23.47 -20.51
C MET A 416 -18.33 22.74 -21.85
N VAL A 417 -18.88 21.52 -21.97
CA VAL A 417 -18.90 20.79 -23.25
C VAL A 417 -19.70 21.57 -24.30
N GLU A 418 -20.84 22.15 -23.91
CA GLU A 418 -21.70 22.94 -24.81
C GLU A 418 -21.08 24.30 -25.16
N VAL A 419 -20.63 25.07 -24.17
CA VAL A 419 -20.11 26.44 -24.33
C VAL A 419 -18.81 26.47 -25.15
N TYR A 420 -17.94 25.48 -24.96
CA TYR A 420 -16.68 25.38 -25.69
C TYR A 420 -16.77 24.46 -26.93
N ASP A 421 -17.96 24.01 -27.34
CA ASP A 421 -18.19 23.05 -28.46
C ASP A 421 -17.19 21.88 -28.47
N ILE A 422 -17.03 21.22 -27.32
CA ILE A 422 -16.03 20.15 -27.16
C ILE A 422 -16.62 18.84 -27.69
N ARG A 423 -16.27 18.47 -28.92
CA ARG A 423 -16.71 17.21 -29.54
C ARG A 423 -15.80 16.03 -29.25
N GLU A 424 -14.52 16.30 -29.06
CA GLU A 424 -13.49 15.33 -28.71
C GLU A 424 -12.43 16.00 -27.83
N SER A 425 -11.89 15.24 -26.87
CA SER A 425 -10.77 15.69 -26.04
C SER A 425 -9.44 15.33 -26.69
N ILE A 426 -8.46 16.24 -26.62
CA ILE A 426 -7.11 15.96 -27.14
C ILE A 426 -6.47 14.78 -26.40
N ILE A 427 -6.69 14.66 -25.08
CA ILE A 427 -6.41 13.41 -24.37
C ILE A 427 -7.44 12.36 -24.82
N PRO A 428 -7.02 11.23 -25.44
CA PRO A 428 -7.95 10.25 -25.99
C PRO A 428 -8.85 9.62 -24.94
N HIS A 429 -10.10 9.31 -25.34
CA HIS A 429 -11.02 8.55 -24.50
C HIS A 429 -10.48 7.13 -24.25
N ARG A 430 -10.38 6.76 -22.98
CA ARG A 430 -9.97 5.42 -22.54
C ARG A 430 -11.18 4.52 -22.57
N ALA A 431 -11.09 3.37 -23.23
CA ALA A 431 -12.17 2.37 -23.18
C ALA A 431 -12.33 1.90 -21.73
N GLU A 432 -13.53 2.02 -21.19
CA GLU A 432 -13.86 1.42 -19.90
C GLU A 432 -13.84 -0.10 -20.08
N GLU A 433 -12.88 -0.78 -19.44
CA GLU A 433 -12.93 -2.23 -19.32
C GLU A 433 -14.22 -2.56 -18.57
N THR A 434 -15.20 -3.15 -19.28
CA THR A 434 -16.39 -3.69 -18.65
C THR A 434 -15.91 -4.79 -17.70
N GLN A 435 -15.75 -4.47 -16.43
CA GLN A 435 -15.49 -5.46 -15.40
C GLN A 435 -16.75 -6.32 -15.33
N ASN A 436 -16.70 -7.46 -15.99
CA ASN A 436 -17.74 -8.47 -15.86
C ASN A 436 -17.69 -8.94 -14.40
N THR A 437 -18.64 -8.51 -13.57
CA THR A 437 -18.65 -8.76 -12.12
C THR A 437 -19.04 -10.20 -11.76
N ALA A 438 -18.72 -11.17 -12.63
CA ALA A 438 -18.87 -12.58 -12.34
C ALA A 438 -17.90 -12.98 -11.22
N GLN A 439 -18.32 -13.86 -10.32
CA GLN A 439 -17.44 -14.42 -9.30
C GLN A 439 -16.75 -15.69 -9.81
N SER A 440 -15.46 -15.84 -9.51
CA SER A 440 -14.73 -17.11 -9.64
C SER A 440 -14.44 -17.68 -8.28
N TRP A 441 -14.60 -18.98 -8.13
CA TRP A 441 -14.35 -19.68 -6.86
C TRP A 441 -13.21 -20.68 -6.99
N GLN A 442 -12.25 -20.60 -6.08
CA GLN A 442 -11.10 -21.48 -6.03
C GLN A 442 -11.19 -22.35 -4.78
N VAL A 443 -11.23 -23.67 -4.97
CA VAL A 443 -11.29 -24.65 -3.89
C VAL A 443 -9.96 -25.40 -3.85
N LYS A 444 -9.28 -25.33 -2.71
CA LYS A 444 -8.13 -26.20 -2.42
C LYS A 444 -8.64 -27.54 -1.92
N MET A 445 -8.32 -28.59 -2.67
CA MET A 445 -8.68 -29.98 -2.39
C MET A 445 -7.73 -30.60 -1.36
N GLU A 446 -8.13 -31.72 -0.75
CA GLU A 446 -7.35 -32.42 0.28
C GLU A 446 -5.98 -32.88 -0.23
N THR A 447 -5.90 -33.25 -1.50
CA THR A 447 -4.66 -33.60 -2.22
C THR A 447 -3.70 -32.43 -2.41
N GLY A 448 -4.15 -31.19 -2.18
CA GLY A 448 -3.41 -29.96 -2.44
C GLY A 448 -3.61 -29.38 -3.84
N SER A 449 -4.36 -30.07 -4.72
CA SER A 449 -4.80 -29.51 -6.00
C SER A 449 -5.79 -28.37 -5.81
N VAL A 450 -5.91 -27.48 -6.80
CA VAL A 450 -6.88 -26.39 -6.83
C VAL A 450 -7.86 -26.60 -7.97
N ALA A 451 -9.15 -26.54 -7.65
CA ALA A 451 -10.26 -26.51 -8.59
C ALA A 451 -10.81 -25.08 -8.70
N VAL A 452 -11.00 -24.60 -9.92
CA VAL A 452 -11.48 -23.24 -10.23
C VAL A 452 -12.83 -23.35 -10.90
N PHE A 453 -13.82 -22.62 -10.40
CA PHE A 453 -15.18 -22.57 -10.94
C PHE A 453 -15.48 -21.18 -11.47
N SER A 454 -16.07 -21.09 -12.67
CA SER A 454 -16.38 -19.83 -13.37
C SER A 454 -15.15 -18.90 -13.47
N PRO A 455 -14.17 -19.22 -14.34
CA PRO A 455 -12.92 -18.45 -14.41
C PRO A 455 -13.19 -16.97 -14.75
N VAL A 456 -12.71 -16.07 -13.89
CA VAL A 456 -12.73 -14.60 -14.08
C VAL A 456 -11.43 -14.10 -14.70
N ASN A 457 -11.28 -12.79 -14.91
CA ASN A 457 -10.03 -12.24 -15.40
C ASN A 457 -8.86 -12.64 -14.48
N LEU A 458 -7.78 -13.16 -15.06
CA LEU A 458 -6.63 -13.68 -14.33
C LEU A 458 -5.65 -12.55 -13.96
N THR A 459 -6.13 -11.63 -13.11
CA THR A 459 -5.37 -10.49 -12.57
C THR A 459 -4.24 -10.97 -11.65
N GLN A 460 -3.33 -10.06 -11.28
CA GLN A 460 -2.23 -10.40 -10.37
C GLN A 460 -2.75 -10.89 -9.01
N GLU A 461 -3.81 -10.28 -8.48
CA GLU A 461 -4.40 -10.66 -7.20
C GLU A 461 -4.98 -12.09 -7.24
N VAL A 462 -5.60 -12.47 -8.36
CA VAL A 462 -6.09 -13.85 -8.57
C VAL A 462 -4.93 -14.83 -8.64
N ARG A 463 -3.84 -14.48 -9.36
CA ARG A 463 -2.63 -15.30 -9.42
C ARG A 463 -1.97 -15.48 -8.05
N ASP A 464 -1.91 -14.41 -7.25
CA ASP A 464 -1.34 -14.45 -5.90
C ASP A 464 -2.22 -15.31 -4.97
N THR A 465 -3.55 -15.22 -5.11
CA THR A 465 -4.50 -16.08 -4.39
C THR A 465 -4.28 -17.55 -4.73
N ILE A 466 -4.18 -17.89 -6.03
CA ILE A 466 -3.88 -19.25 -6.49
C ILE A 466 -2.53 -19.74 -5.94
N THR A 467 -1.51 -18.89 -5.97
CA THR A 467 -0.19 -19.20 -5.42
C THR A 467 -0.26 -19.48 -3.92
N GLY A 468 -1.03 -18.68 -3.16
CA GLY A 468 -1.28 -18.87 -1.74
C GLY A 468 -2.03 -20.18 -1.42
N LEU A 469 -2.86 -20.67 -2.33
CA LEU A 469 -3.52 -21.98 -2.20
C LEU A 469 -2.58 -23.16 -2.50
N GLY A 470 -1.45 -22.91 -3.16
CA GLY A 470 -0.43 -23.90 -3.51
C GLY A 470 -0.03 -23.91 -4.99
N GLY A 471 -0.69 -23.09 -5.82
CA GLY A 471 -0.34 -22.90 -7.23
C GLY A 471 -0.71 -24.05 -8.19
N ASN A 472 -1.09 -25.21 -7.66
CA ASN A 472 -1.38 -26.41 -8.43
C ASN A 472 -2.83 -26.44 -8.94
N VAL A 473 -3.17 -25.61 -9.93
CA VAL A 473 -4.49 -25.64 -10.57
C VAL A 473 -4.60 -26.88 -11.46
N LYS A 474 -5.53 -27.78 -11.12
CA LYS A 474 -5.73 -29.05 -11.81
C LYS A 474 -7.06 -29.13 -12.54
N TYR A 475 -8.06 -28.37 -12.09
CA TYR A 475 -9.41 -28.38 -12.65
C TYR A 475 -9.90 -26.96 -12.89
N ILE A 476 -10.42 -26.69 -14.09
CA ILE A 476 -11.07 -25.42 -14.46
C ILE A 476 -12.47 -25.75 -14.99
N ALA A 477 -13.50 -25.39 -14.26
CA ALA A 477 -14.89 -25.63 -14.61
C ALA A 477 -15.55 -24.38 -15.20
N ALA A 478 -15.93 -24.45 -16.47
CA ALA A 478 -16.95 -23.57 -17.03
C ALA A 478 -18.31 -24.13 -16.67
N LEU A 479 -19.05 -23.37 -15.87
CA LEU A 479 -20.30 -23.85 -15.28
C LEU A 479 -21.43 -23.95 -16.30
N ASP A 480 -21.42 -23.14 -17.35
CA ASP A 480 -22.45 -23.16 -18.39
C ASP A 480 -21.94 -22.54 -19.72
N LEU A 481 -22.86 -22.29 -20.64
CA LEU A 481 -22.58 -21.63 -21.91
C LEU A 481 -22.31 -20.12 -21.83
N GLU A 482 -22.45 -19.44 -20.70
CA GLU A 482 -22.25 -17.99 -20.55
C GLU A 482 -21.03 -17.65 -19.66
N HIS A 483 -20.68 -18.51 -18.71
CA HIS A 483 -19.63 -18.35 -17.70
C HIS A 483 -18.28 -18.95 -18.11
N HIS A 484 -17.79 -18.56 -19.29
CA HIS A 484 -16.58 -19.15 -19.89
C HIS A 484 -15.57 -18.14 -20.44
N ILE A 485 -15.84 -16.84 -20.35
CA ILE A 485 -15.13 -15.81 -21.14
C ILE A 485 -13.61 -15.86 -20.92
N HIS A 486 -13.14 -16.10 -19.70
CA HIS A 486 -11.70 -16.09 -19.39
C HIS A 486 -11.01 -17.46 -19.47
N LEU A 487 -11.72 -18.50 -19.92
CA LEU A 487 -11.22 -19.88 -19.90
C LEU A 487 -9.91 -20.06 -20.70
N THR A 488 -9.74 -19.35 -21.81
CA THR A 488 -8.49 -19.38 -22.62
C THR A 488 -7.30 -18.89 -21.79
N ALA A 489 -7.42 -17.73 -21.14
CA ALA A 489 -6.34 -17.14 -20.34
C ALA A 489 -5.94 -18.04 -19.15
N TRP A 490 -6.91 -18.74 -18.56
CA TRP A 490 -6.64 -19.71 -17.50
C TRP A 490 -5.96 -20.97 -18.03
N LYS A 491 -6.42 -21.54 -19.15
CA LYS A 491 -5.78 -22.71 -19.76
C LYS A 491 -4.37 -22.41 -20.26
N GLU A 492 -4.11 -21.21 -20.77
CA GLU A 492 -2.75 -20.77 -21.13
C GLU A 492 -1.83 -20.65 -19.91
N ALA A 493 -2.34 -20.14 -18.80
CA ALA A 493 -1.57 -20.01 -17.56
C ALA A 493 -1.35 -21.36 -16.84
N PHE A 494 -2.29 -22.29 -16.98
CA PHE A 494 -2.27 -23.62 -16.36
C PHE A 494 -2.53 -24.70 -17.43
N PRO A 495 -1.55 -24.99 -18.30
CA PRO A 495 -1.74 -25.86 -19.47
C PRO A 495 -2.16 -27.29 -19.08
N ASP A 496 -1.70 -27.78 -17.94
CA ASP A 496 -1.99 -29.13 -17.43
C ASP A 496 -3.37 -29.23 -16.75
N ALA A 497 -4.06 -28.11 -16.51
CA ALA A 497 -5.35 -28.11 -15.85
C ALA A 497 -6.46 -28.65 -16.78
N ALA A 498 -7.21 -29.63 -16.33
CA ALA A 498 -8.32 -30.21 -17.09
C ALA A 498 -9.53 -29.27 -17.10
N ILE A 499 -10.10 -29.06 -18.29
CA ILE A 499 -11.31 -28.26 -18.47
C ILE A 499 -12.54 -29.15 -18.29
N ILE A 500 -13.45 -28.69 -17.44
CA ILE A 500 -14.77 -29.27 -17.21
C ILE A 500 -15.81 -28.32 -17.81
N ALA A 501 -16.66 -28.83 -18.69
CA ALA A 501 -17.61 -28.02 -19.44
C ALA A 501 -18.87 -28.80 -19.83
N PRO A 502 -19.99 -28.12 -20.07
CA PRO A 502 -21.16 -28.75 -20.69
C PRO A 502 -20.98 -28.93 -22.20
N GLU A 503 -21.76 -29.84 -22.79
CA GLU A 503 -21.81 -30.02 -24.24
C GLU A 503 -22.23 -28.74 -24.97
N GLY A 504 -21.66 -28.49 -26.16
CA GLY A 504 -21.91 -27.28 -26.95
C GLY A 504 -20.98 -26.10 -26.65
N LEU A 505 -20.32 -26.09 -25.48
CA LEU A 505 -19.43 -24.99 -25.13
C LEU A 505 -18.19 -24.94 -26.05
N TRP A 506 -17.62 -26.11 -26.34
CA TRP A 506 -16.48 -26.23 -27.25
C TRP A 506 -16.82 -25.64 -28.61
N GLU A 507 -17.94 -26.05 -29.21
CA GLU A 507 -18.39 -25.57 -30.52
C GLU A 507 -18.66 -24.06 -30.52
N LYS A 508 -19.33 -23.54 -29.47
CA LYS A 508 -19.56 -22.09 -29.29
C LYS A 508 -18.24 -21.34 -29.30
N ARG A 509 -17.23 -21.83 -28.58
CA ARG A 509 -15.92 -21.17 -28.45
C ARG A 509 -15.08 -21.26 -29.71
N GLN A 510 -15.10 -22.39 -30.43
CA GLN A 510 -14.38 -22.53 -31.70
C GLN A 510 -14.96 -21.65 -32.82
N SER A 511 -16.24 -21.25 -32.72
CA SER A 511 -16.86 -20.32 -33.66
C SER A 511 -16.44 -18.85 -33.46
N ASN A 512 -15.85 -18.49 -32.31
CA ASN A 512 -15.49 -17.11 -31.97
C ASN A 512 -13.96 -16.96 -31.86
N PRO A 513 -13.30 -16.19 -32.75
CA PRO A 513 -11.85 -16.00 -32.72
C PRO A 513 -11.28 -15.50 -31.39
N LYS A 514 -12.06 -14.75 -30.59
CA LYS A 514 -11.61 -14.19 -29.30
C LYS A 514 -11.56 -15.22 -28.17
N THR A 515 -12.31 -16.31 -28.28
CA THR A 515 -12.43 -17.33 -27.23
C THR A 515 -12.01 -18.72 -27.72
N LYS A 516 -11.38 -18.79 -28.88
CA LYS A 516 -11.01 -20.03 -29.54
C LYS A 516 -9.90 -20.72 -28.74
N ASP A 517 -10.12 -21.96 -28.37
CA ASP A 517 -9.14 -22.74 -27.63
C ASP A 517 -8.29 -23.60 -28.58
N SER A 518 -7.05 -23.84 -28.17
CA SER A 518 -6.06 -24.61 -28.92
C SER A 518 -6.23 -26.13 -28.78
N ALA A 519 -6.85 -26.60 -27.69
CA ALA A 519 -7.00 -28.01 -27.36
C ALA A 519 -8.42 -28.33 -26.87
N PRO A 520 -8.99 -29.51 -27.22
CA PRO A 520 -10.32 -29.93 -26.79
C PRO A 520 -10.42 -30.09 -25.27
N PHE A 521 -11.62 -29.90 -24.73
CA PHE A 521 -11.91 -30.04 -23.30
C PHE A 521 -11.89 -31.50 -22.87
N GLU A 522 -11.27 -31.75 -21.72
CA GLU A 522 -11.04 -33.09 -21.19
C GLU A 522 -12.32 -33.72 -20.63
N HIS A 523 -13.17 -32.93 -19.96
CA HIS A 523 -14.41 -33.40 -19.34
C HIS A 523 -15.61 -32.64 -19.88
N VAL A 524 -16.27 -33.21 -20.90
CA VAL A 524 -17.49 -32.63 -21.50
C VAL A 524 -18.72 -33.43 -21.06
N PHE A 525 -19.60 -32.78 -20.30
CA PHE A 525 -20.85 -33.36 -19.81
C PHE A 525 -21.94 -33.35 -20.89
N ARG A 526 -22.41 -34.53 -21.27
CA ARG A 526 -23.43 -34.73 -22.31
C ARG A 526 -24.74 -35.30 -21.77
N LYS A 527 -25.87 -34.97 -22.41
CA LYS A 527 -27.20 -35.47 -22.02
C LYS A 527 -27.34 -36.98 -22.22
N ASP A 528 -26.72 -37.52 -23.26
CA ASP A 528 -26.82 -38.90 -23.72
C ASP A 528 -25.76 -39.83 -23.11
N ALA A 529 -25.00 -39.35 -22.12
CA ALA A 529 -24.03 -40.17 -21.43
C ALA A 529 -24.71 -41.30 -20.66
N ASN A 530 -24.26 -42.54 -20.90
CA ASN A 530 -24.74 -43.72 -20.19
C ASN A 530 -24.17 -43.75 -18.76
N GLY A 531 -24.92 -43.18 -17.81
CA GLY A 531 -24.59 -43.19 -16.38
C GLY A 531 -23.99 -41.89 -15.86
N GLN A 532 -23.52 -41.91 -14.62
CA GLN A 532 -22.94 -40.74 -13.96
C GLN A 532 -21.56 -40.43 -14.56
N GLN A 533 -21.43 -39.25 -15.14
CA GLN A 533 -20.17 -38.77 -15.73
C GLN A 533 -19.20 -38.40 -14.61
N LYS A 534 -18.03 -39.05 -14.63
CA LYS A 534 -16.96 -38.90 -13.64
C LYS A 534 -15.83 -38.03 -14.17
N ILE A 535 -15.20 -37.27 -13.29
CA ILE A 535 -14.08 -36.38 -13.65
C ILE A 535 -12.76 -37.06 -13.29
N SER A 536 -12.58 -37.39 -12.01
CA SER A 536 -11.43 -38.13 -11.50
C SER A 536 -11.76 -38.69 -10.12
N GLU A 537 -11.05 -39.72 -9.67
CA GLU A 537 -11.24 -40.26 -8.31
C GLU A 537 -11.05 -39.19 -7.23
N GLU A 538 -10.07 -38.30 -7.42
CA GLU A 538 -9.78 -37.17 -6.53
C GLU A 538 -10.90 -36.13 -6.51
N PHE A 539 -11.40 -35.71 -7.68
CA PHE A 539 -12.46 -34.72 -7.78
C PHE A 539 -13.79 -35.28 -7.27
N ASP A 540 -14.13 -36.49 -7.71
CA ASP A 540 -15.36 -37.16 -7.34
C ASP A 540 -15.34 -37.65 -5.88
N ALA A 541 -14.19 -37.62 -5.18
CA ALA A 541 -14.09 -37.87 -3.74
C ALA A 541 -14.52 -36.67 -2.87
N GLU A 542 -14.52 -35.45 -3.42
CA GLU A 542 -14.95 -34.24 -2.70
C GLU A 542 -16.21 -33.60 -3.28
N PHE A 543 -16.49 -33.79 -4.57
CA PHE A 543 -17.60 -33.15 -5.27
C PHE A 543 -18.67 -34.14 -5.71
N GLU A 544 -19.93 -33.73 -5.60
CA GLU A 544 -21.01 -34.29 -6.45
C GLU A 544 -21.31 -33.30 -7.57
N THR A 545 -21.60 -33.81 -8.77
CA THR A 545 -21.86 -32.99 -9.95
C THR A 545 -23.22 -33.35 -10.54
N GLU A 546 -24.03 -32.34 -10.84
CA GLU A 546 -25.29 -32.49 -11.56
C GLU A 546 -25.22 -31.68 -12.86
N TYR A 547 -25.53 -32.33 -13.98
CA TYR A 547 -25.66 -31.66 -15.27
C TYR A 547 -27.12 -31.35 -15.56
N VAL A 548 -27.50 -30.09 -15.36
CA VAL A 548 -28.83 -29.52 -15.59
C VAL A 548 -29.02 -29.20 -17.08
N HIS A 549 -29.02 -30.24 -17.90
CA HIS A 549 -29.17 -30.11 -19.36
C HIS A 549 -30.52 -29.52 -19.81
N GLY A 550 -31.53 -29.52 -18.94
CA GLY A 550 -32.81 -28.83 -19.16
C GLY A 550 -32.74 -27.30 -19.02
N HIS A 551 -31.63 -26.77 -18.48
CA HIS A 551 -31.33 -25.35 -18.41
C HIS A 551 -30.92 -24.82 -19.80
N PRO A 552 -31.39 -23.64 -20.26
CA PRO A 552 -31.03 -23.06 -21.55
C PRO A 552 -29.52 -22.94 -21.78
N SER A 553 -28.77 -22.56 -20.73
CA SER A 553 -27.32 -22.43 -20.79
C SER A 553 -26.58 -23.74 -20.53
N ARG A 554 -27.28 -24.87 -20.32
CA ARG A 554 -26.71 -26.20 -20.05
C ARG A 554 -25.75 -26.20 -18.85
N GLU A 555 -26.32 -26.13 -17.66
CA GLU A 555 -25.55 -25.79 -16.47
C GLU A 555 -24.98 -27.01 -15.72
N LEU A 556 -23.78 -26.86 -15.19
CA LEU A 556 -23.10 -27.77 -14.28
C LEU A 556 -23.14 -27.20 -12.87
N VAL A 557 -23.73 -27.96 -11.96
CA VAL A 557 -23.84 -27.61 -10.55
C VAL A 557 -22.96 -28.56 -9.75
N PHE A 558 -22.15 -27.99 -8.85
CA PHE A 558 -21.21 -28.75 -8.04
C PHE A 558 -21.56 -28.63 -6.56
N TYR A 559 -21.52 -29.75 -5.84
CA TYR A 559 -21.67 -29.80 -4.40
C TYR A 559 -20.36 -30.26 -3.76
N HIS A 560 -19.67 -29.31 -3.11
CA HIS A 560 -18.46 -29.60 -2.35
C HIS A 560 -18.80 -30.15 -0.97
N ARG A 561 -18.72 -31.49 -0.82
CA ARG A 561 -19.16 -32.21 0.39
C ARG A 561 -18.47 -31.74 1.67
N PRO A 562 -17.12 -31.58 1.74
CA PRO A 562 -16.45 -31.19 2.97
C PRO A 562 -16.93 -29.85 3.55
N SER A 563 -17.13 -28.85 2.68
CA SER A 563 -17.59 -27.52 3.10
C SER A 563 -19.11 -27.37 3.14
N ARG A 564 -19.85 -28.37 2.68
CA ARG A 564 -21.30 -28.33 2.47
C ARG A 564 -21.74 -27.13 1.61
N THR A 565 -21.02 -26.89 0.51
CA THR A 565 -21.23 -25.73 -0.36
C THR A 565 -21.74 -26.15 -1.73
N LEU A 566 -22.83 -25.54 -2.18
CA LEU A 566 -23.33 -25.61 -3.54
C LEU A 566 -22.69 -24.50 -4.39
N ILE A 567 -22.15 -24.83 -5.54
CA ILE A 567 -21.57 -23.92 -6.53
C ILE A 567 -22.40 -24.06 -7.80
N GLU A 568 -22.99 -22.96 -8.24
CA GLU A 568 -23.85 -22.89 -9.42
C GLU A 568 -23.64 -21.58 -10.17
N ALA A 569 -24.14 -21.51 -11.40
CA ALA A 569 -24.04 -20.36 -12.27
C ALA A 569 -25.31 -19.50 -12.22
N ASP A 570 -26.28 -19.85 -13.06
CA ASP A 570 -27.53 -19.12 -13.31
C ASP A 570 -28.76 -19.89 -12.85
N LEU A 571 -28.58 -20.99 -12.11
CA LEU A 571 -29.68 -21.77 -11.58
C LEU A 571 -30.45 -20.98 -10.51
N LEU A 572 -29.72 -20.21 -9.70
CA LEU A 572 -30.26 -19.33 -8.68
C LEU A 572 -29.48 -18.00 -8.65
N PHE A 573 -30.21 -16.91 -8.49
CA PHE A 573 -29.64 -15.57 -8.33
C PHE A 573 -29.88 -15.07 -6.91
N ASN A 574 -28.93 -14.38 -6.30
CA ASN A 574 -29.13 -13.76 -4.99
C ASN A 574 -28.89 -12.24 -5.05
N LEU A 575 -29.68 -11.55 -5.87
CA LEU A 575 -29.57 -10.11 -6.04
C LEU A 575 -30.17 -9.31 -4.85
N PRO A 576 -29.67 -8.08 -4.61
CA PRO A 576 -28.57 -7.40 -5.31
C PRO A 576 -27.19 -7.94 -4.91
N ALA A 577 -26.26 -7.95 -5.87
CA ALA A 577 -24.90 -8.46 -5.74
C ALA A 577 -23.94 -7.53 -4.98
N ARG A 578 -24.29 -7.15 -3.75
CA ARG A 578 -23.50 -6.22 -2.93
C ARG A 578 -22.06 -6.69 -2.71
N GLU A 579 -21.86 -7.99 -2.51
CA GLU A 579 -20.55 -8.60 -2.33
C GLU A 579 -19.72 -8.54 -3.61
N GLN A 580 -20.30 -8.89 -4.76
CA GLN A 580 -19.62 -8.85 -6.06
C GLN A 580 -19.17 -7.42 -6.42
N TYR A 581 -20.03 -6.45 -6.13
CA TYR A 581 -19.75 -5.02 -6.34
C TYR A 581 -19.02 -4.37 -5.16
N SER A 582 -18.70 -5.10 -4.08
CA SER A 582 -18.10 -4.50 -2.88
C SER A 582 -16.72 -3.88 -3.12
N ARG A 583 -16.04 -4.32 -4.19
CA ARG A 583 -14.73 -3.84 -4.62
C ARG A 583 -14.78 -2.98 -5.87
N THR A 584 -15.97 -2.77 -6.45
CA THR A 584 -16.15 -1.85 -7.58
C THR A 584 -16.57 -0.47 -7.05
N GLN A 585 -16.43 0.58 -7.87
CA GLN A 585 -16.97 1.90 -7.55
C GLN A 585 -18.47 2.01 -7.89
N GLU A 586 -19.05 0.93 -8.42
CA GLU A 586 -20.44 0.84 -8.82
C GLU A 586 -21.30 0.30 -7.68
N SER A 587 -22.49 0.86 -7.49
CA SER A 587 -23.42 0.29 -6.53
C SER A 587 -24.10 -0.94 -7.15
N ALA A 588 -24.20 -2.03 -6.39
CA ALA A 588 -25.03 -3.20 -6.73
C ALA A 588 -26.52 -2.88 -6.97
N THR A 589 -26.92 -1.63 -6.72
CA THR A 589 -28.28 -1.11 -6.91
C THR A 589 -28.35 0.14 -7.78
N SER A 590 -27.22 0.60 -8.36
CA SER A 590 -27.21 1.71 -9.33
C SER A 590 -27.62 1.23 -10.73
N GLY A 591 -28.26 2.12 -11.48
CA GLY A 591 -28.82 1.84 -12.80
C GLY A 591 -30.33 1.56 -12.75
N VAL A 592 -31.07 2.17 -13.68
CA VAL A 592 -32.53 2.03 -13.79
C VAL A 592 -32.92 0.57 -14.06
N PHE A 593 -32.12 -0.13 -14.88
CA PHE A 593 -32.31 -1.55 -15.17
C PHE A 593 -32.07 -2.44 -13.95
N THR A 594 -30.97 -2.22 -13.21
CA THR A 594 -30.64 -2.96 -11.98
C THR A 594 -31.71 -2.79 -10.90
N LYS A 595 -32.27 -1.59 -10.73
CA LYS A 595 -33.38 -1.34 -9.80
C LYS A 595 -34.66 -2.05 -10.19
N MET A 596 -34.90 -2.26 -11.48
CA MET A 596 -36.05 -3.02 -11.97
C MET A 596 -35.82 -4.52 -11.83
N VAL A 597 -34.64 -5.05 -12.19
CA VAL A 597 -34.37 -6.50 -12.22
C VAL A 597 -34.02 -7.09 -10.84
N SER A 598 -33.31 -6.34 -10.00
CA SER A 598 -32.78 -6.85 -8.72
C SER A 598 -33.88 -7.36 -7.75
N PRO A 599 -35.04 -6.70 -7.59
CA PRO A 599 -36.13 -7.24 -6.77
C PRO A 599 -36.78 -8.50 -7.37
N LEU A 600 -36.71 -8.70 -8.69
CA LEU A 600 -37.28 -9.88 -9.36
C LEU A 600 -36.39 -11.12 -9.22
N MET A 601 -35.08 -10.93 -9.10
CA MET A 601 -34.07 -11.99 -9.00
C MET A 601 -33.46 -12.09 -7.59
N SER A 602 -34.20 -11.65 -6.57
CA SER A 602 -33.80 -11.85 -5.18
C SER A 602 -34.24 -13.21 -4.66
N ALA A 603 -33.35 -13.89 -3.95
CA ALA A 603 -33.64 -15.16 -3.29
C ALA A 603 -34.40 -15.02 -1.95
N THR A 604 -34.72 -13.77 -1.56
CA THR A 604 -35.44 -13.48 -0.32
C THR A 604 -36.87 -14.02 -0.38
N SER A 605 -37.28 -14.81 0.62
CA SER A 605 -38.64 -15.34 0.71
C SER A 605 -39.69 -14.20 0.62
N PRO A 606 -40.74 -14.31 -0.22
CA PRO A 606 -41.22 -15.53 -0.89
C PRO A 606 -40.61 -15.86 -2.26
N ALA A 607 -39.64 -15.08 -2.76
CA ALA A 607 -38.94 -15.24 -4.03
C ALA A 607 -39.85 -15.50 -5.26
N THR A 608 -41.07 -14.93 -5.26
CA THR A 608 -42.13 -15.27 -6.23
C THR A 608 -41.74 -15.03 -7.68
N TRP A 609 -41.01 -13.95 -7.96
CA TRP A 609 -40.57 -13.64 -9.32
C TRP A 609 -39.46 -14.56 -9.80
N GLN A 610 -38.55 -14.95 -8.92
CA GLN A 610 -37.52 -15.91 -9.25
C GLN A 610 -38.10 -17.33 -9.49
N LYS A 611 -39.10 -17.74 -8.70
CA LYS A 611 -39.90 -18.96 -8.97
C LYS A 611 -40.50 -18.94 -10.38
N ARG A 612 -41.12 -17.81 -10.76
CA ARG A 612 -41.69 -17.60 -12.11
C ARG A 612 -40.61 -17.67 -13.18
N PHE A 613 -39.48 -17.01 -12.96
CA PHE A 613 -38.35 -17.02 -13.88
C PHE A 613 -37.82 -18.43 -14.10
N ALA A 614 -37.56 -19.19 -13.03
CA ALA A 614 -37.13 -20.58 -13.13
C ALA A 614 -38.16 -21.45 -13.88
N TRP A 615 -39.45 -21.26 -13.59
CA TRP A 615 -40.54 -22.05 -14.17
C TRP A 615 -40.85 -21.76 -15.66
N TYR A 616 -40.87 -20.48 -16.02
CA TYR A 616 -41.29 -20.04 -17.35
C TYR A 616 -40.11 -19.81 -18.30
N ILE A 617 -38.90 -19.56 -17.79
CA ILE A 617 -37.71 -19.28 -18.60
C ILE A 617 -36.70 -20.42 -18.47
N LEU A 618 -36.12 -20.63 -17.29
CA LEU A 618 -35.01 -21.58 -17.10
C LEU A 618 -35.38 -23.06 -17.33
N SER A 619 -36.67 -23.40 -17.26
CA SER A 619 -37.15 -24.77 -17.51
C SER A 619 -38.02 -24.88 -18.75
N SER A 620 -38.08 -23.84 -19.59
CA SER A 620 -38.97 -23.78 -20.76
C SER A 620 -38.64 -24.81 -21.83
N GLY A 621 -37.36 -25.14 -22.03
CA GLY A 621 -36.90 -26.11 -23.03
C GLY A 621 -37.25 -27.56 -22.68
N ASP A 622 -36.88 -28.00 -21.47
CA ASP A 622 -37.16 -29.36 -20.99
C ASP A 622 -37.45 -29.34 -19.49
N ARG A 623 -38.69 -28.99 -19.14
CA ARG A 623 -39.10 -28.84 -17.73
C ARG A 623 -39.00 -30.12 -16.94
N GLN A 624 -39.25 -31.26 -17.57
CA GLN A 624 -39.18 -32.54 -16.88
C GLN A 624 -37.73 -32.83 -16.48
N ALA A 625 -36.79 -32.73 -17.43
CA ALA A 625 -35.37 -32.91 -17.15
C ALA A 625 -34.87 -31.92 -16.08
N PHE A 626 -35.25 -30.64 -16.20
CA PHE A 626 -34.92 -29.62 -15.20
C PHE A 626 -35.44 -30.00 -13.82
N THR A 627 -36.71 -30.41 -13.70
CA THR A 627 -37.33 -30.85 -12.44
C THR A 627 -36.58 -32.02 -11.80
N GLU A 628 -36.17 -33.01 -12.62
CA GLU A 628 -35.43 -34.17 -12.13
C GLU A 628 -34.05 -33.78 -11.59
N SER A 629 -33.34 -32.88 -12.27
CA SER A 629 -32.07 -32.31 -11.79
C SER A 629 -32.24 -31.56 -10.47
N ILE A 630 -33.26 -30.69 -10.36
CA ILE A 630 -33.56 -29.96 -9.12
C ILE A 630 -33.82 -30.93 -7.95
N ARG A 631 -34.53 -32.05 -8.19
CA ARG A 631 -34.78 -33.08 -7.18
C ARG A 631 -33.54 -33.86 -6.79
N ARG A 632 -32.57 -34.03 -7.70
CA ARG A 632 -31.26 -34.63 -7.37
C ARG A 632 -30.45 -33.68 -6.49
N ILE A 633 -30.37 -32.41 -6.86
CA ILE A 633 -29.72 -31.35 -6.07
C ILE A 633 -30.37 -31.22 -4.68
N ASP A 634 -31.70 -31.35 -4.57
CA ASP A 634 -32.38 -31.29 -3.26
C ASP A 634 -32.03 -32.46 -2.32
N LYS A 635 -31.44 -33.56 -2.81
CA LYS A 635 -30.96 -34.64 -1.93
C LYS A 635 -29.62 -34.32 -1.27
N TRP A 636 -28.85 -33.38 -1.82
CA TRP A 636 -27.54 -33.01 -1.28
C TRP A 636 -27.64 -32.21 0.02
N ASP A 637 -26.65 -32.36 0.89
CA ASP A 637 -26.67 -31.81 2.25
C ASP A 637 -25.89 -30.49 2.39
N PHE A 638 -26.15 -29.53 1.48
CA PHE A 638 -25.51 -28.22 1.48
C PHE A 638 -26.15 -27.23 2.45
N ASN A 639 -25.33 -26.37 3.04
CA ASN A 639 -25.74 -25.26 3.92
C ASN A 639 -25.29 -23.89 3.38
N ARG A 640 -24.32 -23.87 2.48
CA ARG A 640 -23.79 -22.67 1.81
C ARG A 640 -24.08 -22.75 0.31
N LEU A 641 -24.34 -21.62 -0.34
CA LEU A 641 -24.56 -21.55 -1.79
C LEU A 641 -23.82 -20.35 -2.38
N ILE A 642 -23.12 -20.61 -3.47
CA ILE A 642 -22.38 -19.65 -4.28
C ILE A 642 -23.06 -19.56 -5.66
N PRO A 643 -23.66 -18.42 -6.01
CA PRO A 643 -24.11 -18.14 -7.37
C PRO A 643 -23.01 -17.43 -8.19
N CYS A 644 -23.07 -17.50 -9.52
CA CYS A 644 -22.27 -16.61 -10.37
C CYS A 644 -22.79 -15.17 -10.33
N HIS A 645 -24.06 -14.98 -9.97
CA HIS A 645 -24.73 -13.68 -9.89
C HIS A 645 -25.50 -13.49 -8.57
N GLY A 646 -25.04 -12.54 -7.76
CA GLY A 646 -25.59 -12.24 -6.43
C GLY A 646 -24.62 -12.47 -5.30
N ASP A 647 -25.12 -12.24 -4.08
CA ASP A 647 -24.35 -12.44 -2.85
C ASP A 647 -24.30 -13.92 -2.47
N VAL A 648 -23.20 -14.34 -1.83
CA VAL A 648 -23.12 -15.69 -1.30
C VAL A 648 -24.15 -15.89 -0.18
N VAL A 649 -24.82 -17.04 -0.18
CA VAL A 649 -25.64 -17.48 0.95
C VAL A 649 -24.77 -18.29 1.90
N GLU A 650 -24.22 -17.64 2.93
CA GLU A 650 -23.27 -18.25 3.87
C GLU A 650 -23.88 -19.36 4.75
N SER A 651 -25.18 -19.29 5.05
CA SER A 651 -25.87 -20.31 5.84
C SER A 651 -27.37 -20.39 5.49
N GLY A 652 -28.00 -21.54 5.74
CA GLY A 652 -29.42 -21.73 5.45
C GLY A 652 -29.73 -21.86 3.95
N ALA A 653 -28.71 -22.08 3.11
CA ALA A 653 -28.86 -22.15 1.66
C ALA A 653 -29.88 -23.20 1.20
N LYS A 654 -30.03 -24.30 1.95
CA LYS A 654 -31.05 -25.32 1.66
C LYS A 654 -32.47 -24.76 1.68
N GLY A 655 -32.77 -23.90 2.65
CA GLY A 655 -34.08 -23.25 2.76
C GLY A 655 -34.32 -22.26 1.63
N VAL A 656 -33.28 -21.49 1.25
CA VAL A 656 -33.32 -20.57 0.12
C VAL A 656 -33.56 -21.33 -1.19
N PHE A 657 -32.78 -22.37 -1.47
CA PHE A 657 -32.94 -23.24 -2.64
C PHE A 657 -34.35 -23.83 -2.72
N ARG A 658 -34.85 -24.44 -1.64
CA ARG A 658 -36.21 -25.00 -1.59
C ARG A 658 -37.29 -23.96 -1.77
N THR A 659 -37.06 -22.73 -1.29
CA THR A 659 -37.96 -21.61 -1.53
C THR A 659 -37.99 -21.30 -3.01
N VAL A 660 -36.85 -21.01 -3.66
CA VAL A 660 -36.81 -20.63 -5.08
C VAL A 660 -37.31 -21.77 -5.99
N MET A 661 -37.03 -23.02 -5.64
CA MET A 661 -37.34 -24.21 -6.43
C MET A 661 -38.65 -24.92 -6.04
N GLU A 662 -39.47 -24.30 -5.19
CA GLU A 662 -40.67 -24.90 -4.60
C GLU A 662 -41.58 -25.58 -5.64
N TRP A 663 -41.81 -24.95 -6.79
CA TRP A 663 -42.72 -25.46 -7.83
C TRP A 663 -42.25 -26.76 -8.50
N PHE A 664 -40.95 -27.06 -8.43
CA PHE A 664 -40.34 -28.29 -8.95
C PHE A 664 -40.28 -29.40 -7.89
N LEU A 665 -40.23 -29.00 -6.62
CA LEU A 665 -40.14 -29.90 -5.47
C LEU A 665 -41.51 -30.30 -4.90
N ALA A 666 -42.55 -29.50 -5.16
CA ALA A 666 -43.91 -29.85 -4.78
C ALA A 666 -44.36 -31.13 -5.51
N ASP A 667 -44.75 -32.15 -4.75
CA ASP A 667 -45.47 -33.30 -5.29
C ASP A 667 -46.81 -32.78 -5.83
N ARG A 668 -46.92 -32.67 -7.16
CA ARG A 668 -48.17 -32.30 -7.83
C ARG A 668 -49.22 -33.38 -7.54
N LYS A 669 -49.97 -33.20 -6.45
CA LYS A 669 -51.29 -33.83 -6.29
C LYS A 669 -52.45 -32.91 -6.59
N HIS A 670 -52.28 -31.58 -6.68
CA HIS A 670 -53.37 -30.69 -7.10
C HIS A 670 -52.83 -29.43 -7.80
N VAL A 671 -52.82 -29.46 -9.13
CA VAL A 671 -53.24 -28.33 -10.00
C VAL A 671 -54.00 -28.94 -11.17
#